data_AF-A0A922XIX1-F1
#
_entry.id   AF-A0A922XIX1-F1
#
_cell.length_a   1.000
_cell.length_b   1.000
_cell.length_c   1.000
_cell.angle_alpha   90.00
_cell.angle_beta   90.00
_cell.angle_gamma   90.00
#
_symmetry.space_group_name_H-M   'P 1'
#
loop_
_entity.id
_entity.type
_entity.pdbx_description
1 polymer ?
#
loop_
_entity_poly.entity_id
_entity_poly.type
_entity_poly.pdbx_seq_one_letter_code
_entity_poly.pdbx_strand_id
1 'polypeptide(L)'
;MKIQKNLLAIVGVAGSLAPVAALAQGPASLVNISGATLQQNFINNAGSVNDFIDVNFDGLSGGLGTALLLGAQNLRGTITSTTVGGTLGVSYRISGSVQGVVDLVNHGRVFNTQPALNPDGTTNTLSINPIVAATFNGSSFVSIVSNVATATGIANVANPAFNPARSDTTSFLTNRTGTFTSIAGAVASPGGVLIDIAPSDVPSSWVFRVDAPAPTSRTWDTNPATPGYGDNLRLPTDVNGNPIASATNANRLPNLLAPGQPAANFFDPSNPASANENTIFDTPTAWAPVGLFTNYGTGRTQIQMTEIQHIYTTGRLPSGENLAALTRGATSGTRNAFNNSTGVDPSFGVGDNIGGVNTVRTLGPTYVPSNKSGSGDIEAALLNTRLGIGYTGAERGTTGSPLLTPTGLELLAVQNNHLGGTGFHRPESQLVTRYDNEGYLVGGPAVFITFGDPRAEAALDGGADWPAQNWDRDTRPLRPAGLLPTDPTFFDFKDAVRPATEPANTNPQMRNQAGAEYINNITRSAEAFLVLPGGSNTAFQPGELLSQLFVAPQGLVNLPSLADPQVITANSGFSSAVQSFVNSFNALSDPAYDAFNLSGIGPVPTRLTTGLPAGFTYSDGLVASYVNEAGINVSYGTALTLRNKISGDFNGDGLRTGADIPGMVAAWRERNGGPNWVAPNGTGLPQSQGGIAGAPGSDFVIEIVGDFNGDGSFTALDIRYFADGLNLVNGQLDRPAGFLAVDNAFGGNFFGTALAGTGASYENGDSRGDIASGSRGNTPGFAPTADLVINATDIDYVYRQFSPSFGGVANLFVTDGQANWANIDEAIGFDLSADLTGDLIVDINDVNDLVSNILETSIGDVNLDGVVNNDDLSIAEGNVGTNGGWAAGDTNGDGVVTQADVDFITSIV
;
A
#
# COMPACT_ATOMS: atom_id res chain seq x y z
N MET A 1 -8.14 34.30 6.57
CA MET A 1 -8.29 35.35 7.61
C MET A 1 -6.91 35.94 7.92
N LYS A 2 -6.81 37.23 8.24
CA LYS A 2 -5.57 38.04 8.32
C LYS A 2 -4.48 37.39 9.19
N ILE A 3 -3.31 37.16 8.61
CA ILE A 3 -2.07 36.78 9.29
C ILE A 3 -1.66 37.95 10.21
N GLN A 4 -1.94 37.83 11.51
CA GLN A 4 -1.30 38.68 12.50
C GLN A 4 0.08 38.12 12.83
N LYS A 5 1.08 38.76 12.20
CA LYS A 5 2.47 38.77 12.63
C LYS A 5 2.53 39.38 14.04
N ASN A 6 2.65 38.57 15.08
CA ASN A 6 3.09 39.05 16.39
C ASN A 6 4.59 38.78 16.56
N LEU A 7 5.29 39.89 16.37
CA LEU A 7 6.66 40.25 16.73
C LEU A 7 7.35 39.36 17.78
N LEU A 8 8.49 38.83 17.32
CA LEU A 8 9.68 38.48 18.08
C LEU A 8 10.06 39.62 19.05
N ALA A 9 9.90 39.39 20.36
CA ALA A 9 10.44 40.27 21.39
C ALA A 9 11.81 39.73 21.86
N ILE A 10 12.88 40.22 21.22
CA ILE A 10 14.26 40.03 21.67
C ILE A 10 14.44 40.86 22.95
N VAL A 11 14.60 40.21 24.10
CA VAL A 11 15.08 40.85 25.33
C VAL A 11 16.60 40.62 25.40
N GLY A 12 17.35 41.67 25.08
CA GLY A 12 18.80 41.71 25.31
C GLY A 12 19.10 41.84 26.80
N VAL A 13 19.56 40.76 27.43
CA VAL A 13 20.29 40.84 28.70
C VAL A 13 21.75 40.55 28.41
N ALA A 14 22.56 41.61 28.44
CA ALA A 14 24.01 41.52 28.46
C ALA A 14 24.45 40.96 29.82
N GLY A 15 24.74 39.66 29.87
CA GLY A 15 25.44 39.00 30.97
C GLY A 15 26.68 38.32 30.40
N SER A 16 27.85 38.63 30.96
CA SER A 16 29.17 38.14 30.56
C SER A 16 29.22 36.62 30.34
N LEU A 17 29.29 36.19 29.08
CA LEU A 17 29.63 34.82 28.70
C LEU A 17 31.09 34.57 29.07
N ALA A 18 31.32 33.74 30.09
CA ALA A 18 32.57 32.99 30.14
C ALA A 18 32.65 32.14 28.86
N PRO A 19 33.79 32.06 28.16
CA PRO A 19 33.93 31.17 27.02
C PRO A 19 33.76 29.73 27.53
N VAL A 20 32.60 29.13 27.27
CA VAL A 20 32.44 27.69 27.34
C VAL A 20 33.42 27.14 26.32
N ALA A 21 34.47 26.48 26.79
CA ALA A 21 35.40 25.79 25.91
C ALA A 21 34.57 24.84 25.04
N ALA A 22 34.64 24.99 23.72
CA ALA A 22 34.11 23.99 22.80
C ALA A 22 34.85 22.69 23.11
N LEU A 23 34.21 21.79 23.87
CA LEU A 23 34.70 20.44 24.08
C LEU A 23 34.85 19.83 22.69
N ALA A 24 36.05 19.35 22.37
CA ALA A 24 36.29 18.63 21.12
C ALA A 24 35.37 17.39 21.14
N GLN A 25 34.30 17.43 20.36
CA GLN A 25 33.35 16.32 20.29
C GLN A 25 34.04 15.10 19.69
N GLY A 26 34.01 13.98 20.42
CA GLY A 26 34.51 12.69 19.97
C GLY A 26 33.73 12.14 18.77
N PRO A 27 34.06 10.92 18.30
CA PRO A 27 33.26 10.25 17.28
C PRO A 27 31.82 10.07 17.79
N ALA A 28 30.84 10.42 16.96
CA ALA A 28 29.42 10.25 17.30
C ALA A 28 29.07 8.77 17.49
N SER A 29 28.05 8.47 18.28
CA SER A 29 27.46 7.13 18.36
C SER A 29 26.58 6.87 17.13
N LEU A 30 26.69 5.69 16.50
CA LEU A 30 25.93 5.37 15.29
C LEU A 30 24.60 4.71 15.64
N VAL A 31 23.50 5.22 15.08
CA VAL A 31 22.17 4.63 15.14
C VAL A 31 21.73 4.32 13.72
N ASN A 32 21.54 3.04 13.39
CA ASN A 32 21.04 2.60 12.10
C ASN A 32 19.57 2.21 12.20
N ILE A 33 18.77 2.85 11.36
CA ILE A 33 17.32 2.72 11.29
C ILE A 33 16.97 2.11 9.92
N SER A 34 16.10 1.11 9.88
CA SER A 34 15.56 0.56 8.63
C SER A 34 14.04 0.43 8.70
N GLY A 35 13.29 0.97 7.74
CA GLY A 35 11.84 0.76 7.66
C GLY A 35 11.00 2.01 7.38
N ALA A 36 9.83 2.05 8.03
CA ALA A 36 8.58 2.74 7.68
C ALA A 36 8.63 3.90 6.69
N THR A 37 7.90 3.76 5.59
CA THR A 37 7.64 4.86 4.65
C THR A 37 6.66 5.90 5.19
N LEU A 38 5.75 5.57 6.12
CA LEU A 38 4.85 6.57 6.70
C LEU A 38 5.59 7.47 7.69
N GLN A 39 6.33 6.87 8.64
CA GLN A 39 7.13 7.64 9.61
C GLN A 39 8.35 8.34 8.99
N GLN A 40 8.59 8.19 7.68
CA GLN A 40 9.68 8.84 6.94
C GLN A 40 9.70 10.37 7.15
N ASN A 41 8.53 11.01 7.12
CA ASN A 41 8.41 12.46 7.26
C ASN A 41 8.84 12.93 8.66
N PHE A 42 8.61 12.11 9.69
CA PHE A 42 9.10 12.37 11.03
C PHE A 42 10.62 12.13 11.13
N ILE A 43 11.10 10.93 10.75
CA ILE A 43 12.51 10.54 10.94
C ILE A 43 13.47 11.49 10.21
N ASN A 44 13.15 11.88 8.96
CA ASN A 44 14.01 12.78 8.20
C ASN A 44 13.95 14.24 8.69
N ASN A 45 12.92 14.63 9.44
CA ASN A 45 12.79 15.99 9.96
C ASN A 45 13.86 16.27 11.02
N ALA A 46 14.44 17.47 11.00
CA ALA A 46 15.41 17.89 11.99
C ALA A 46 14.84 17.87 13.43
N GLY A 47 13.53 17.99 13.59
CA GLY A 47 12.85 17.93 14.89
C GLY A 47 12.81 16.55 15.55
N SER A 48 13.03 15.45 14.81
CA SER A 48 13.03 14.08 15.38
C SER A 48 14.21 13.79 16.31
N VAL A 49 15.25 14.63 16.24
CA VAL A 49 16.52 14.54 16.98
C VAL A 49 16.71 15.76 17.88
N ASN A 50 15.66 16.54 18.13
CA ASN A 50 15.78 17.66 19.04
C ASN A 50 15.95 17.14 20.46
N ASP A 51 16.95 17.67 21.17
CA ASP A 51 17.39 17.16 22.46
C ASP A 51 16.39 17.50 23.55
N PHE A 52 15.64 16.48 23.99
CA PHE A 52 14.67 16.58 25.06
C PHE A 52 15.24 16.10 26.39
N ILE A 53 16.05 15.03 26.39
CA ILE A 53 16.57 14.38 27.61
C ILE A 53 18.00 14.78 28.01
N ASP A 54 18.64 15.71 27.28
CA ASP A 54 20.06 16.10 27.47
C ASP A 54 21.02 14.97 27.14
N VAL A 55 20.84 14.36 25.96
CA VAL A 55 21.63 13.19 25.49
C VAL A 55 23.13 13.52 25.42
N ASN A 56 23.48 14.78 25.14
CA ASN A 56 24.87 15.21 25.00
C ASN A 56 25.51 15.72 26.32
N PHE A 57 24.74 15.78 27.41
CA PHE A 57 25.13 16.27 28.73
C PHE A 57 25.72 17.69 28.74
N ASP A 58 25.27 18.55 27.83
CA ASP A 58 25.70 19.95 27.78
C ASP A 58 24.81 20.88 28.64
N GLY A 59 23.76 20.32 29.24
CA GLY A 59 22.82 21.01 30.12
C GLY A 59 21.76 21.81 29.37
N LEU A 60 21.62 21.61 28.05
CA LEU A 60 20.68 22.33 27.20
C LEU A 60 19.70 21.37 26.49
N SER A 61 18.54 21.14 27.11
CA SER A 61 17.48 20.31 26.50
C SER A 61 16.07 20.88 26.65
N GLY A 62 15.12 20.31 25.91
CA GLY A 62 13.70 20.61 26.00
C GLY A 62 13.11 20.29 27.37
N GLY A 63 13.44 19.13 27.94
CA GLY A 63 13.01 18.72 29.28
C GLY A 63 13.56 19.62 30.40
N LEU A 64 14.71 20.27 30.15
CA LEU A 64 15.29 21.26 31.06
C LEU A 64 14.72 22.68 30.84
N GLY A 65 13.80 22.89 29.91
CA GLY A 65 13.21 24.21 29.59
C GLY A 65 14.23 25.25 29.11
N THR A 66 15.45 24.83 28.80
CA THR A 66 16.56 25.68 28.34
C THR A 66 16.51 25.91 26.83
N ALA A 67 15.77 25.07 26.10
CA ALA A 67 15.60 25.15 24.64
C ALA A 67 14.93 26.45 24.14
N LEU A 68 14.08 27.11 24.93
CA LEU A 68 13.43 28.37 24.52
C LEU A 68 14.38 29.58 24.55
N LEU A 69 15.42 29.52 25.38
CA LEU A 69 16.36 30.62 25.57
C LEU A 69 17.46 30.64 24.49
N LEU A 70 17.77 29.46 23.91
CA LEU A 70 18.90 29.28 23.00
C LEU A 70 18.56 28.52 21.70
N GLY A 71 17.30 28.11 21.52
CA GLY A 71 16.84 27.25 20.42
C GLY A 71 16.81 25.76 20.80
N ALA A 72 15.95 24.98 20.14
CA ALA A 72 16.00 23.52 20.27
C ALA A 72 17.34 23.01 19.74
N GLN A 73 18.07 22.27 20.59
CA GLN A 73 19.34 21.69 20.21
C GLN A 73 19.14 20.48 19.31
N ASN A 74 19.91 20.39 18.24
CA ASN A 74 19.84 19.27 17.31
C ASN A 74 20.98 18.28 17.60
N LEU A 75 20.64 17.02 17.88
CA LEU A 75 21.61 15.97 18.21
C LEU A 75 22.39 15.43 16.99
N ARG A 76 22.05 15.82 15.76
CA ARG A 76 22.73 15.35 14.54
C ARG A 76 24.19 15.79 14.52
N GLY A 77 25.07 14.80 14.40
CA GLY A 77 26.47 15.04 14.10
C GLY A 77 26.71 15.64 12.72
N THR A 78 27.81 16.37 12.60
CA THR A 78 28.32 16.89 11.34
C THR A 78 29.20 15.84 10.65
N ILE A 79 28.92 15.60 9.37
CA ILE A 79 29.71 14.70 8.54
C ILE A 79 30.81 15.50 7.85
N THR A 80 32.07 15.12 8.04
CA THR A 80 33.22 15.63 7.26
C THR A 80 33.74 14.55 6.31
N SER A 81 34.84 14.79 5.59
CA SER A 81 35.45 13.78 4.70
C SER A 81 36.09 12.61 5.46
N THR A 82 36.44 12.77 6.73
CA THR A 82 37.19 11.77 7.51
C THR A 82 36.58 11.41 8.85
N THR A 83 35.61 12.19 9.37
CA THR A 83 34.97 11.95 10.66
C THR A 83 33.48 12.22 10.63
N VAL A 84 32.75 11.58 11.54
CA VAL A 84 31.40 11.99 11.96
C VAL A 84 31.58 12.54 13.37
N GLY A 85 31.67 13.87 13.51
CA GLY A 85 31.76 14.53 14.82
C GLY A 85 30.37 14.93 15.28
N GLY A 86 30.07 14.83 16.57
CA GLY A 86 28.72 15.08 17.07
C GLY A 86 28.32 14.16 18.21
N THR A 87 27.04 14.27 18.61
CA THR A 87 26.42 13.34 19.55
C THR A 87 25.94 12.08 18.84
N LEU A 88 25.08 12.22 17.81
CA LEU A 88 24.48 11.08 17.09
C LEU A 88 24.77 11.08 15.58
N GLY A 89 25.18 9.93 15.05
CA GLY A 89 25.14 9.62 13.62
C GLY A 89 23.91 8.78 13.31
N VAL A 90 22.87 9.37 12.74
CA VAL A 90 21.62 8.67 12.40
C VAL A 90 21.66 8.28 10.92
N SER A 91 21.81 6.99 10.65
CA SER A 91 21.69 6.41 9.32
C SER A 91 20.30 5.81 9.16
N TYR A 92 19.53 6.28 8.19
CA TYR A 92 18.16 5.81 7.95
C TYR A 92 18.03 5.25 6.53
N ARG A 93 17.70 3.96 6.45
CA ARG A 93 17.37 3.24 5.22
C ARG A 93 15.85 3.22 5.06
N ILE A 94 15.37 3.92 4.03
CA ILE A 94 13.94 4.01 3.72
C ILE A 94 13.58 2.75 2.93
N SER A 95 13.03 1.77 3.63
CA SER A 95 12.49 0.52 3.07
C SER A 95 11.01 0.39 3.46
N GLY A 96 10.30 -0.61 2.94
CA GLY A 96 8.98 -0.95 3.48
C GLY A 96 9.09 -1.24 4.98
N SER A 97 8.12 -0.79 5.79
CA SER A 97 8.13 -0.96 7.25
C SER A 97 8.38 -2.40 7.68
N VAL A 98 7.64 -3.36 7.11
CA VAL A 98 7.84 -4.80 7.36
C VAL A 98 9.21 -5.28 6.85
N GLN A 99 9.70 -4.77 5.70
CA GLN A 99 11.08 -5.06 5.27
C GLN A 99 12.12 -4.53 6.26
N GLY A 100 11.90 -3.37 6.87
CA GLY A 100 12.72 -2.82 7.94
C GLY A 100 12.78 -3.75 9.16
N VAL A 101 11.65 -4.34 9.54
CA VAL A 101 11.60 -5.34 10.61
C VAL A 101 12.33 -6.63 10.21
N VAL A 102 12.19 -7.09 8.96
CA VAL A 102 12.98 -8.22 8.44
C VAL A 102 14.48 -7.92 8.50
N ASP A 103 14.88 -6.70 8.15
CA ASP A 103 16.28 -6.26 8.28
C ASP A 103 16.72 -6.27 9.75
N LEU A 104 15.86 -5.84 10.69
CA LEU A 104 16.12 -5.93 12.13
C LEU A 104 16.28 -7.39 12.60
N VAL A 105 15.38 -8.30 12.24
CA VAL A 105 15.48 -9.71 12.65
C VAL A 105 16.76 -10.37 12.14
N ASN A 106 17.17 -10.03 10.91
CA ASN A 106 18.37 -10.56 10.26
C ASN A 106 19.67 -9.91 10.75
N HIS A 107 19.66 -8.59 11.02
CA HIS A 107 20.86 -7.77 11.21
C HIS A 107 20.88 -6.95 12.50
N GLY A 108 19.91 -7.10 13.40
CA GLY A 108 19.84 -6.38 14.69
C GLY A 108 20.58 -7.06 15.82
N ARG A 109 21.04 -8.30 15.61
CA ARG A 109 21.79 -9.10 16.60
C ARG A 109 23.18 -9.48 16.13
N VAL A 110 23.50 -9.28 14.85
CA VAL A 110 24.80 -9.59 14.27
C VAL A 110 25.21 -8.48 13.32
N PHE A 111 26.45 -8.02 13.45
CA PHE A 111 27.02 -7.01 12.57
C PHE A 111 27.25 -7.58 11.16
N ASN A 112 26.74 -6.88 10.16
CA ASN A 112 27.12 -7.12 8.77
C ASN A 112 28.43 -6.37 8.46
N THR A 113 29.46 -7.11 8.03
CA THR A 113 30.78 -6.56 7.68
C THR A 113 31.07 -6.63 6.18
N GLN A 114 30.20 -7.27 5.40
CA GLN A 114 30.39 -7.53 3.97
C GLN A 114 29.97 -6.30 3.14
N PRO A 115 30.63 -6.02 2.00
CA PRO A 115 30.23 -4.95 1.10
C PRO A 115 28.83 -5.20 0.49
N ALA A 116 28.12 -4.15 0.08
CA ALA A 116 26.75 -4.28 -0.45
C ALA A 116 26.66 -5.08 -1.76
N LEU A 117 27.74 -5.07 -2.56
CA LEU A 117 27.90 -5.87 -3.77
C LEU A 117 29.14 -6.75 -3.59
N ASN A 118 28.98 -8.07 -3.72
CA ASN A 118 30.14 -8.95 -3.78
C ASN A 118 30.87 -8.75 -5.13
N PRO A 119 32.20 -8.97 -5.19
CA PRO A 119 32.96 -8.88 -6.44
C PRO A 119 32.47 -9.81 -7.57
N ASP A 120 31.71 -10.85 -7.22
CA ASP A 120 31.11 -11.83 -8.14
C ASP A 120 29.68 -11.46 -8.60
N GLY A 121 29.16 -10.30 -8.17
CA GLY A 121 27.81 -9.84 -8.50
C GLY A 121 26.69 -10.48 -7.67
N THR A 122 27.01 -11.32 -6.69
CA THR A 122 26.00 -11.86 -5.75
C THR A 122 25.59 -10.81 -4.71
N THR A 123 24.32 -10.82 -4.31
CA THR A 123 23.77 -9.86 -3.35
C THR A 123 24.18 -10.21 -1.92
N ASN A 124 24.62 -9.20 -1.16
CA ASN A 124 24.80 -9.31 0.28
C ASN A 124 23.43 -9.44 0.99
N THR A 125 23.43 -10.09 2.14
CA THR A 125 22.31 -10.20 3.09
C THR A 125 21.71 -8.85 3.55
N LEU A 126 22.46 -7.75 3.55
CA LEU A 126 21.95 -6.38 3.73
C LEU A 126 22.13 -5.56 2.44
N SER A 127 21.18 -5.73 1.53
CA SER A 127 21.20 -5.18 0.16
C SER A 127 20.73 -3.72 0.08
N ILE A 128 21.03 -3.06 -1.04
CA ILE A 128 20.45 -1.75 -1.41
C ILE A 128 19.09 -1.88 -2.12
N ASN A 129 18.65 -3.10 -2.44
CA ASN A 129 17.35 -3.36 -3.03
C ASN A 129 16.55 -4.23 -2.04
N PRO A 130 15.31 -3.85 -1.65
CA PRO A 130 14.45 -2.80 -2.19
C PRO A 130 14.35 -1.53 -1.32
N ILE A 131 15.44 -0.75 -1.18
CA ILE A 131 15.34 0.56 -0.50
C ILE A 131 14.94 1.65 -1.49
N VAL A 132 14.07 2.57 -1.06
CA VAL A 132 13.61 3.71 -1.86
C VAL A 132 14.66 4.83 -1.87
N ALA A 133 15.29 5.06 -0.73
CA ALA A 133 16.39 6.00 -0.54
C ALA A 133 17.08 5.70 0.80
N ALA A 134 18.22 6.34 1.06
CA ALA A 134 18.84 6.32 2.38
C ALA A 134 19.48 7.66 2.71
N THR A 135 19.39 8.06 3.98
CA THR A 135 19.89 9.34 4.49
C THR A 135 20.77 9.14 5.71
N PHE A 136 21.81 9.96 5.86
CA PHE A 136 22.62 10.04 7.07
C PHE A 136 22.53 11.47 7.60
N ASN A 137 22.00 11.65 8.81
CA ASN A 137 21.70 12.96 9.40
C ASN A 137 20.94 13.90 8.46
N GLY A 138 20.06 13.33 7.61
CA GLY A 138 19.26 14.05 6.60
C GLY A 138 19.93 14.24 5.24
N SER A 139 21.22 13.90 5.09
CA SER A 139 21.90 13.93 3.79
C SER A 139 21.72 12.62 3.04
N SER A 140 21.17 12.64 1.83
CA SER A 140 21.01 11.43 1.01
C SER A 140 22.36 10.81 0.63
N PHE A 141 22.45 9.48 0.76
CA PHE A 141 23.59 8.68 0.28
C PHE A 141 23.18 7.52 -0.63
N VAL A 142 21.89 7.19 -0.69
CA VAL A 142 21.30 6.37 -1.76
C VAL A 142 20.05 7.07 -2.28
N SER A 143 19.89 7.08 -3.60
CA SER A 143 18.69 7.53 -4.30
C SER A 143 18.35 6.58 -5.44
N ILE A 144 17.07 6.40 -5.76
CA ILE A 144 16.65 5.72 -6.99
C ILE A 144 16.77 6.70 -8.16
N VAL A 145 17.49 6.30 -9.21
CA VAL A 145 17.54 6.98 -10.51
C VAL A 145 17.21 5.94 -11.56
N SER A 146 16.17 6.18 -12.37
CA SER A 146 15.72 5.25 -13.43
C SER A 146 15.51 3.81 -12.94
N ASN A 147 14.85 3.64 -11.79
CA ASN A 147 14.60 2.34 -11.13
C ASN A 147 15.85 1.60 -10.63
N VAL A 148 17.00 2.27 -10.53
CA VAL A 148 18.23 1.69 -9.98
C VAL A 148 18.67 2.50 -8.75
N ALA A 149 18.83 1.81 -7.61
CA ALA A 149 19.42 2.39 -6.42
C ALA A 149 20.88 2.77 -6.72
N THR A 150 21.17 4.06 -6.63
CA THR A 150 22.45 4.66 -6.99
C THR A 150 23.06 5.32 -5.77
N ALA A 151 24.35 5.09 -5.54
CA ALA A 151 25.11 5.78 -4.50
C ALA A 151 25.19 7.29 -4.80
N THR A 152 24.97 8.13 -3.80
CA THR A 152 25.02 9.60 -3.92
C THR A 152 25.95 10.20 -2.88
N GLY A 153 26.54 11.36 -3.20
CA GLY A 153 27.26 12.24 -2.26
C GLY A 153 28.22 11.53 -1.30
N ILE A 154 27.71 11.21 -0.11
CA ILE A 154 28.47 10.72 1.05
C ILE A 154 28.58 9.18 1.16
N ALA A 155 28.09 8.42 0.19
CA ALA A 155 28.08 6.97 0.23
C ALA A 155 29.48 6.34 0.29
N ASN A 156 29.61 5.20 0.99
CA ASN A 156 30.78 4.32 0.89
C ASN A 156 30.34 2.95 0.35
N VAL A 157 30.62 2.69 -0.93
CA VAL A 157 30.16 1.47 -1.62
C VAL A 157 30.81 0.17 -1.11
N ALA A 158 31.93 0.27 -0.38
CA ALA A 158 32.57 -0.86 0.28
C ALA A 158 31.92 -1.22 1.63
N ASN A 159 30.99 -0.41 2.12
CA ASN A 159 30.21 -0.71 3.32
C ASN A 159 28.90 -1.46 2.97
N PRO A 160 28.35 -2.25 3.91
CA PRO A 160 27.02 -2.82 3.77
C PRO A 160 25.99 -1.72 3.44
N ALA A 161 25.09 -2.00 2.50
CA ALA A 161 24.08 -1.06 1.99
C ALA A 161 24.59 0.36 1.62
N PHE A 162 25.87 0.49 1.25
CA PHE A 162 26.52 1.78 0.94
C PHE A 162 26.61 2.78 2.10
N ASN A 163 26.44 2.32 3.35
CA ASN A 163 26.40 3.17 4.53
C ASN A 163 27.67 4.05 4.66
N PRO A 164 27.56 5.37 4.88
CA PRO A 164 28.73 6.26 4.98
C PRO A 164 29.72 5.89 6.09
N ALA A 165 29.24 5.27 7.17
CA ALA A 165 30.03 4.83 8.31
C ALA A 165 29.62 3.41 8.75
N ARG A 166 30.45 2.77 9.57
CA ARG A 166 30.15 1.52 10.27
C ARG A 166 30.28 1.75 11.77
N SER A 167 29.63 0.94 12.59
CA SER A 167 29.81 0.94 14.04
C SER A 167 31.03 0.11 14.42
N ASP A 168 31.81 0.58 15.39
CA ASP A 168 32.68 -0.29 16.16
C ASP A 168 31.86 -1.42 16.81
N THR A 169 32.30 -2.67 16.66
CA THR A 169 31.49 -3.83 17.07
C THR A 169 31.46 -4.05 18.57
N THR A 170 32.16 -3.23 19.35
CA THR A 170 32.20 -3.28 20.81
C THR A 170 31.62 -2.03 21.46
N SER A 171 31.99 -0.85 20.96
CA SER A 171 31.63 0.45 21.53
C SER A 171 30.48 1.15 20.81
N PHE A 172 30.05 0.66 19.64
CA PHE A 172 28.99 1.26 18.79
C PHE A 172 29.30 2.69 18.30
N LEU A 173 30.50 3.20 18.56
CA LEU A 173 31.00 4.48 18.05
C LEU A 173 31.18 4.42 16.53
N THR A 174 30.99 5.56 15.87
CA THR A 174 31.18 5.68 14.42
C THR A 174 32.64 5.45 14.02
N ASN A 175 32.84 4.45 13.16
CA ASN A 175 34.10 4.20 12.45
C ASN A 175 33.94 4.59 10.98
N ARG A 176 34.85 5.43 10.50
CA ARG A 176 34.86 5.91 9.12
C ARG A 176 36.25 5.91 8.51
N THR A 177 36.37 5.45 7.27
CA THR A 177 37.63 5.46 6.51
C THR A 177 37.37 5.81 5.05
N GLY A 178 38.20 6.68 4.46
CA GLY A 178 38.25 6.93 3.01
C GLY A 178 37.48 8.16 2.48
N THR A 179 37.85 8.57 1.25
CA THR A 179 37.25 9.67 0.47
C THR A 179 36.04 9.19 -0.35
N PHE A 180 35.09 10.10 -0.59
CA PHE A 180 33.86 9.82 -1.33
C PHE A 180 34.11 9.52 -2.82
N THR A 181 33.23 8.70 -3.42
CA THR A 181 32.94 8.61 -4.87
C THR A 181 33.96 7.97 -5.83
N SER A 182 34.57 6.83 -5.49
CA SER A 182 34.99 5.89 -6.56
C SER A 182 34.70 4.43 -6.21
N ILE A 183 33.97 3.75 -7.09
CA ILE A 183 33.74 2.29 -7.06
C ILE A 183 35.07 1.53 -7.13
N ALA A 184 36.05 2.07 -7.85
CA ALA A 184 37.41 1.54 -7.87
C ALA A 184 38.19 2.02 -6.65
N GLY A 185 38.56 1.09 -5.76
CA GLY A 185 39.48 1.34 -4.64
C GLY A 185 38.85 1.80 -3.32
N ALA A 186 37.52 1.78 -3.19
CA ALA A 186 36.87 2.08 -1.91
C ALA A 186 37.27 1.07 -0.83
N VAL A 187 37.67 1.57 0.34
CA VAL A 187 38.04 0.75 1.51
C VAL A 187 36.87 0.74 2.48
N ALA A 188 36.50 -0.46 2.92
CA ALA A 188 35.51 -0.64 3.99
C ALA A 188 35.96 0.07 5.27
N SER A 189 35.06 0.81 5.91
CA SER A 189 35.31 1.29 7.27
C SER A 189 35.51 0.09 8.22
N PRO A 190 36.34 0.20 9.28
CA PRO A 190 36.40 -0.81 10.34
C PRO A 190 35.04 -1.03 11.00
N GLY A 191 34.80 -2.24 11.51
CA GLY A 191 33.55 -2.62 12.17
C GLY A 191 32.46 -3.09 11.21
N GLY A 192 31.20 -2.90 11.60
CA GLY A 192 30.04 -3.42 10.86
C GLY A 192 28.78 -2.54 10.94
N VAL A 193 27.75 -2.91 10.20
CA VAL A 193 26.41 -2.31 10.27
C VAL A 193 25.48 -3.28 11.00
N LEU A 194 24.79 -2.79 12.02
CA LEU A 194 23.75 -3.50 12.77
C LEU A 194 22.50 -2.61 12.73
N ILE A 195 21.33 -3.19 12.49
CA ILE A 195 20.06 -2.43 12.49
C ILE A 195 19.56 -2.31 13.92
N ASP A 196 19.51 -1.10 14.45
CA ASP A 196 19.16 -0.86 15.86
C ASP A 196 17.64 -0.73 16.04
N ILE A 197 16.98 -0.09 15.07
CA ILE A 197 15.58 0.31 15.16
C ILE A 197 14.87 0.01 13.84
N ALA A 198 13.71 -0.63 13.93
CA ALA A 198 12.77 -0.74 12.81
C ALA A 198 11.48 0.03 13.12
N PRO A 199 11.34 1.27 12.62
CA PRO A 199 10.06 1.97 12.62
C PRO A 199 9.08 1.18 11.76
N SER A 200 7.90 0.92 12.32
CA SER A 200 6.84 0.18 11.64
C SER A 200 5.52 0.94 11.73
N ASP A 201 4.72 0.83 10.68
CA ASP A 201 3.39 1.44 10.62
C ASP A 201 2.35 0.64 11.45
N VAL A 202 2.74 -0.56 11.87
CA VAL A 202 1.95 -1.52 12.65
C VAL A 202 2.81 -2.22 13.71
N PRO A 203 2.24 -2.76 14.79
CA PRO A 203 2.97 -3.54 15.78
C PRO A 203 3.60 -4.80 15.18
N SER A 204 4.62 -5.34 15.84
CA SER A 204 5.34 -6.54 15.40
C SER A 204 4.42 -7.76 15.21
N SER A 205 3.34 -7.89 15.99
CA SER A 205 2.34 -8.96 15.84
C SER A 205 1.58 -8.92 14.51
N TRP A 206 1.52 -7.76 13.85
CA TRP A 206 0.86 -7.58 12.55
C TRP A 206 1.83 -7.75 11.38
N VAL A 207 3.13 -7.88 11.64
CA VAL A 207 4.21 -7.97 10.64
C VAL A 207 4.40 -9.40 10.16
N PHE A 208 4.34 -10.36 11.08
CA PHE A 208 4.76 -11.74 10.82
C PHE A 208 3.57 -12.67 10.60
N ARG A 209 3.74 -13.62 9.66
CA ARG A 209 2.75 -14.68 9.45
C ARG A 209 2.75 -15.70 10.58
N VAL A 210 1.62 -16.37 10.75
CA VAL A 210 1.48 -17.57 11.56
C VAL A 210 1.02 -18.70 10.65
N ASP A 211 1.91 -19.64 10.36
CA ASP A 211 1.64 -20.71 9.39
C ASP A 211 0.36 -21.50 9.78
N ALA A 212 -0.51 -21.73 8.80
CA ALA A 212 -1.79 -22.41 9.01
C ALA A 212 -1.60 -23.93 9.20
N PRO A 213 -2.32 -24.59 10.13
CA PRO A 213 -2.26 -26.04 10.29
C PRO A 213 -2.88 -26.81 9.10
N ALA A 214 -3.80 -26.19 8.36
CA ALA A 214 -4.46 -26.76 7.18
C ALA A 214 -4.81 -25.68 6.14
N PRO A 215 -5.08 -26.05 4.87
CA PRO A 215 -5.52 -25.08 3.86
C PRO A 215 -6.82 -24.34 4.20
N THR A 216 -7.78 -25.03 4.82
CA THR A 216 -9.08 -24.46 5.19
C THR A 216 -9.01 -23.45 6.34
N SER A 217 -7.87 -23.34 7.04
CA SER A 217 -7.65 -22.31 8.06
C SER A 217 -7.02 -21.03 7.50
N ARG A 218 -6.97 -20.88 6.17
CA ARG A 218 -6.51 -19.65 5.50
C ARG A 218 -7.74 -18.89 5.01
N THR A 219 -8.19 -17.92 5.77
CA THR A 219 -9.33 -17.08 5.40
C THR A 219 -8.87 -15.66 5.16
N TRP A 220 -9.63 -14.92 4.35
CA TRP A 220 -9.30 -13.54 4.00
C TRP A 220 -9.41 -12.57 5.18
N ASP A 221 -10.05 -12.96 6.27
CA ASP A 221 -10.34 -12.17 7.47
C ASP A 221 -9.60 -12.67 8.73
N THR A 222 -8.58 -13.53 8.56
CA THR A 222 -7.84 -14.06 9.72
C THR A 222 -7.15 -12.93 10.48
N ASN A 223 -7.35 -12.90 11.81
CA ASN A 223 -6.81 -11.86 12.69
C ASN A 223 -5.30 -12.04 12.99
N PRO A 224 -4.58 -10.95 13.31
CA PRO A 224 -3.17 -10.99 13.72
C PRO A 224 -2.88 -12.02 14.82
N ALA A 225 -1.70 -12.63 14.75
CA ALA A 225 -1.22 -13.66 15.67
C ALA A 225 -2.08 -14.95 15.76
N THR A 226 -3.10 -15.10 14.92
CA THR A 226 -3.92 -16.32 14.82
C THR A 226 -3.37 -17.26 13.74
N PRO A 227 -3.39 -18.59 13.90
CA PRO A 227 -2.96 -19.52 12.85
C PRO A 227 -3.70 -19.28 11.53
N GLY A 228 -2.96 -19.13 10.43
CA GLY A 228 -3.48 -18.73 9.12
C GLY A 228 -3.16 -17.30 8.74
N TYR A 229 -2.90 -16.43 9.73
CA TYR A 229 -2.61 -15.01 9.49
C TYR A 229 -1.39 -14.82 8.59
N GLY A 230 -1.53 -14.07 7.50
CA GLY A 230 -0.46 -13.76 6.56
C GLY A 230 -0.02 -14.92 5.66
N ASP A 231 -0.81 -15.99 5.56
CA ASP A 231 -0.44 -17.26 4.91
C ASP A 231 -1.21 -17.58 3.60
N ASN A 232 -1.65 -16.57 2.85
CA ASN A 232 -2.26 -16.78 1.53
C ASN A 232 -1.27 -17.44 0.53
N LEU A 233 -1.71 -18.53 -0.12
CA LEU A 233 -0.90 -19.27 -1.10
C LEU A 233 -1.04 -18.75 -2.54
N ARG A 234 -1.97 -17.82 -2.81
CA ARG A 234 -2.16 -17.24 -4.14
C ARG A 234 -0.90 -16.53 -4.61
N LEU A 235 -0.41 -16.91 -5.79
CA LEU A 235 0.75 -16.30 -6.42
C LEU A 235 0.35 -15.12 -7.30
N PRO A 236 1.16 -14.05 -7.39
CA PRO A 236 0.96 -13.02 -8.40
C PRO A 236 1.29 -13.54 -9.80
N THR A 237 0.62 -13.00 -10.79
CA THR A 237 0.83 -13.33 -12.21
C THR A 237 1.45 -12.15 -12.96
N ASP A 238 2.01 -12.41 -14.14
CA ASP A 238 2.30 -11.35 -15.11
C ASP A 238 1.01 -10.88 -15.82
N VAL A 239 1.15 -9.90 -16.72
CA VAL A 239 0.03 -9.35 -17.51
C VAL A 239 -0.60 -10.36 -18.49
N ASN A 240 0.03 -11.52 -18.69
CA ASN A 240 -0.48 -12.62 -19.51
C ASN A 240 -1.01 -13.78 -18.64
N GLY A 241 -1.15 -13.58 -17.32
CA GLY A 241 -1.67 -14.58 -16.40
C GLY A 241 -0.69 -15.69 -16.01
N ASN A 242 0.59 -15.60 -16.38
CA ASN A 242 1.57 -16.60 -15.98
C ASN A 242 2.02 -16.37 -14.53
N PRO A 243 2.06 -17.41 -13.68
CA PRO A 243 2.59 -17.27 -12.32
C PRO A 243 4.05 -16.79 -12.32
N ILE A 244 4.35 -15.79 -11.50
CA ILE A 244 5.72 -15.26 -11.39
C ILE A 244 6.49 -16.11 -10.37
N ALA A 245 7.29 -17.07 -10.85
CA ALA A 245 8.04 -18.00 -9.99
C ALA A 245 8.98 -17.29 -8.99
N SER A 246 9.60 -16.16 -9.37
CA SER A 246 10.46 -15.37 -8.47
C SER A 246 9.68 -14.66 -7.34
N ALA A 247 8.35 -14.65 -7.40
CA ALA A 247 7.46 -13.99 -6.47
C ALA A 247 6.72 -14.97 -5.54
N THR A 248 7.28 -16.16 -5.30
CA THR A 248 6.68 -17.28 -4.51
C THR A 248 6.24 -16.89 -3.07
N ASN A 249 6.58 -15.70 -2.58
CA ASN A 249 6.10 -15.17 -1.29
C ASN A 249 5.66 -13.69 -1.37
N ALA A 250 5.38 -13.14 -2.55
CA ALA A 250 5.05 -11.72 -2.69
C ALA A 250 3.78 -11.30 -1.94
N ASN A 251 2.83 -12.24 -1.78
CA ASN A 251 1.60 -12.04 -1.02
C ASN A 251 1.70 -12.50 0.43
N ARG A 252 2.65 -13.38 0.80
CA ARG A 252 2.79 -13.88 2.17
C ARG A 252 3.55 -12.91 3.05
N LEU A 253 3.11 -12.76 4.30
CA LEU A 253 3.89 -12.04 5.30
C LEU A 253 5.19 -12.80 5.63
N PRO A 254 6.26 -12.09 6.05
CA PRO A 254 7.50 -12.73 6.46
C PRO A 254 7.29 -13.64 7.69
N ASN A 255 8.15 -14.65 7.83
CA ASN A 255 8.22 -15.43 9.06
C ASN A 255 9.22 -14.78 10.04
N LEU A 256 9.03 -15.01 11.33
CA LEU A 256 9.90 -14.54 12.42
C LEU A 256 11.26 -15.24 12.48
N LEU A 257 11.49 -16.24 11.61
CA LEU A 257 12.73 -17.00 11.54
C LEU A 257 13.76 -16.35 10.60
N ALA A 258 14.95 -16.09 11.12
CA ALA A 258 16.12 -15.67 10.33
C ALA A 258 17.11 -16.84 10.19
N PRO A 259 17.51 -17.23 8.96
CA PRO A 259 18.48 -18.29 8.75
C PRO A 259 19.81 -18.01 9.49
N GLY A 260 20.28 -18.97 10.28
CA GLY A 260 21.55 -18.86 11.01
C GLY A 260 21.52 -17.97 12.25
N GLN A 261 20.35 -17.49 12.67
CA GLN A 261 20.16 -16.73 13.92
C GLN A 261 19.29 -17.51 14.92
N PRO A 262 19.41 -17.25 16.23
CA PRO A 262 18.43 -17.73 17.20
C PRO A 262 17.02 -17.25 16.82
N ALA A 263 16.00 -18.06 17.13
CA ALA A 263 14.61 -17.65 16.95
C ALA A 263 14.34 -16.37 17.75
N ALA A 264 13.76 -15.36 17.09
CA ALA A 264 13.24 -14.19 17.79
C ALA A 264 11.89 -14.55 18.45
N ASN A 265 11.54 -13.82 19.50
CA ASN A 265 10.25 -13.97 20.19
C ASN A 265 9.65 -12.59 20.48
N PHE A 266 8.33 -12.48 20.56
CA PHE A 266 7.68 -11.24 20.99
C PHE A 266 7.78 -11.10 22.52
N PHE A 267 7.76 -9.85 22.99
CA PHE A 267 7.59 -9.56 24.41
C PHE A 267 6.17 -9.97 24.87
N ASP A 268 6.09 -10.72 25.97
CA ASP A 268 4.85 -11.12 26.60
C ASP A 268 4.66 -10.35 27.92
N PRO A 269 3.76 -9.36 27.98
CA PRO A 269 3.53 -8.59 29.21
C PRO A 269 2.92 -9.42 30.34
N SER A 270 2.33 -10.59 30.05
CA SER A 270 1.84 -11.51 31.07
C SER A 270 2.94 -12.37 31.70
N ASN A 271 4.10 -12.47 31.03
CA ASN A 271 5.28 -13.19 31.50
C ASN A 271 6.58 -12.41 31.17
N PRO A 272 6.77 -11.20 31.74
CA PRO A 272 7.89 -10.33 31.38
C PRO A 272 9.25 -10.95 31.72
N ALA A 273 9.30 -11.84 32.72
CA ALA A 273 10.52 -12.56 33.11
C ALA A 273 11.05 -13.52 32.03
N SER A 274 10.28 -13.81 30.99
CA SER A 274 10.72 -14.64 29.86
C SER A 274 11.51 -13.87 28.79
N ALA A 275 11.51 -12.53 28.88
CA ALA A 275 12.25 -11.69 27.95
C ALA A 275 13.76 -11.95 28.03
N ASN A 276 14.40 -12.01 26.87
CA ASN A 276 15.84 -12.23 26.69
C ASN A 276 16.37 -11.38 25.52
N GLU A 277 17.67 -11.48 25.21
CA GLU A 277 18.32 -10.71 24.12
C GLU A 277 17.73 -10.90 22.70
N ASN A 278 16.88 -11.91 22.50
CA ASN A 278 16.17 -12.19 21.25
C ASN A 278 14.69 -11.76 21.30
N THR A 279 14.28 -11.07 22.36
CA THR A 279 12.92 -10.57 22.51
C THR A 279 12.75 -9.24 21.77
N ILE A 280 11.70 -9.18 20.95
CA ILE A 280 11.25 -8.01 20.22
C ILE A 280 10.33 -7.19 21.11
N PHE A 281 10.60 -5.89 21.20
CA PHE A 281 9.79 -4.92 21.90
C PHE A 281 9.18 -3.93 20.91
N ASP A 282 7.88 -3.67 21.10
CA ASP A 282 7.16 -2.63 20.39
C ASP A 282 7.04 -1.40 21.29
N THR A 283 7.62 -0.28 20.88
CA THR A 283 7.48 1.01 21.55
C THR A 283 6.47 1.88 20.79
N PRO A 284 5.25 2.12 21.32
CA PRO A 284 4.24 2.90 20.63
C PRO A 284 4.69 4.34 20.34
N THR A 285 4.41 4.82 19.13
CA THR A 285 4.76 6.20 18.72
C THR A 285 3.52 7.04 18.44
N ALA A 286 2.64 6.59 17.55
CA ALA A 286 1.45 7.32 17.14
C ALA A 286 0.39 6.39 16.53
N TRP A 287 -0.81 6.92 16.32
CA TRP A 287 -1.76 6.39 15.34
C TRP A 287 -1.50 7.04 13.98
N ALA A 288 -1.29 6.22 12.95
CA ALA A 288 -1.02 6.67 11.59
C ALA A 288 -2.23 6.36 10.68
N PRO A 289 -3.07 7.35 10.36
CA PRO A 289 -4.20 7.15 9.44
C PRO A 289 -3.72 6.84 8.02
N VAL A 290 -4.39 5.90 7.36
CA VAL A 290 -4.12 5.54 5.97
C VAL A 290 -5.27 6.03 5.12
N GLY A 291 -4.98 6.89 4.13
CA GLY A 291 -5.97 7.42 3.21
C GLY A 291 -6.20 6.49 2.03
N LEU A 292 -7.47 6.35 1.64
CA LEU A 292 -7.88 5.65 0.41
C LEU A 292 -7.99 6.66 -0.73
N PHE A 293 -6.99 6.67 -1.60
CA PHE A 293 -6.85 7.58 -2.71
C PHE A 293 -7.45 7.01 -4.00
N THR A 294 -8.00 7.89 -4.80
CA THR A 294 -8.59 7.59 -6.10
C THR A 294 -8.13 8.58 -7.15
N ASN A 295 -8.05 8.11 -8.39
CA ASN A 295 -7.97 8.98 -9.54
C ASN A 295 -9.38 9.49 -9.90
N TYR A 296 -9.50 10.75 -10.32
CA TYR A 296 -10.77 11.34 -10.75
C TYR A 296 -11.45 10.55 -11.89
N GLY A 297 -10.67 9.83 -12.70
CA GLY A 297 -11.17 8.99 -13.78
C GLY A 297 -12.07 7.83 -13.34
N THR A 298 -12.00 7.42 -12.06
CA THR A 298 -12.90 6.39 -11.50
C THR A 298 -14.35 6.88 -11.42
N GLY A 299 -14.58 8.18 -11.29
CA GLY A 299 -15.89 8.77 -11.03
C GLY A 299 -16.41 8.56 -9.60
N ARG A 300 -15.60 8.00 -8.69
CA ARG A 300 -16.02 7.67 -7.31
C ARG A 300 -15.60 8.76 -6.32
N THR A 301 -16.51 9.07 -5.39
CA THR A 301 -16.28 10.02 -4.29
C THR A 301 -16.35 9.36 -2.91
N GLN A 302 -16.97 8.18 -2.84
CA GLN A 302 -17.25 7.47 -1.60
C GLN A 302 -17.24 5.95 -1.83
N ILE A 303 -17.06 5.18 -0.76
CA ILE A 303 -16.99 3.71 -0.77
C ILE A 303 -17.32 3.14 0.62
N GLN A 304 -17.91 1.95 0.67
CA GLN A 304 -18.21 1.24 1.91
C GLN A 304 -17.04 0.36 2.35
N MET A 305 -16.93 0.06 3.65
CA MET A 305 -15.88 -0.84 4.13
C MET A 305 -15.99 -2.25 3.53
N THR A 306 -17.20 -2.78 3.37
CA THR A 306 -17.38 -4.09 2.72
C THR A 306 -17.02 -4.07 1.24
N GLU A 307 -17.17 -2.92 0.55
CA GLU A 307 -16.66 -2.75 -0.82
C GLU A 307 -15.13 -2.72 -0.85
N ILE A 308 -14.50 -2.09 0.15
CA ILE A 308 -13.04 -2.11 0.33
C ILE A 308 -12.54 -3.53 0.57
N GLN A 309 -13.19 -4.29 1.48
CA GLN A 309 -12.86 -5.69 1.75
C GLN A 309 -12.88 -6.49 0.44
N HIS A 310 -13.96 -6.35 -0.33
CA HIS A 310 -14.16 -7.07 -1.58
C HIS A 310 -13.13 -6.72 -2.66
N ILE A 311 -12.96 -5.43 -2.99
CA ILE A 311 -12.07 -5.03 -4.11
C ILE A 311 -10.61 -5.38 -3.84
N TYR A 312 -10.15 -5.30 -2.59
CA TYR A 312 -8.77 -5.62 -2.27
C TYR A 312 -8.51 -7.11 -2.13
N THR A 313 -9.52 -7.97 -1.93
CA THR A 313 -9.34 -9.42 -1.92
C THR A 313 -9.54 -10.06 -3.29
N THR A 314 -10.39 -9.48 -4.14
CA THR A 314 -10.78 -10.08 -5.44
C THR A 314 -10.30 -9.31 -6.67
N GLY A 315 -9.98 -8.03 -6.54
CA GLY A 315 -9.67 -7.11 -7.65
C GLY A 315 -10.89 -6.39 -8.22
N ARG A 316 -12.13 -6.76 -7.85
CA ARG A 316 -13.35 -6.05 -8.30
C ARG A 316 -14.31 -5.76 -7.15
N LEU A 317 -15.18 -4.77 -7.36
CA LEU A 317 -16.22 -4.42 -6.40
C LEU A 317 -17.31 -5.50 -6.30
N PRO A 318 -18.16 -5.49 -5.26
CA PRO A 318 -19.30 -6.41 -5.16
C PRO A 318 -20.30 -6.28 -6.31
N SER A 319 -20.33 -5.13 -6.98
CA SER A 319 -21.10 -4.93 -8.21
C SER A 319 -20.52 -5.65 -9.42
N GLY A 320 -19.32 -6.23 -9.32
CA GLY A 320 -18.52 -6.72 -10.45
C GLY A 320 -17.71 -5.64 -11.17
N GLU A 321 -17.85 -4.36 -10.78
CA GLU A 321 -17.08 -3.26 -11.42
C GLU A 321 -15.57 -3.45 -11.21
N ASN A 322 -14.85 -3.50 -12.33
CA ASN A 322 -13.42 -3.76 -12.42
C ASN A 322 -12.65 -2.44 -12.47
N LEU A 323 -12.23 -1.96 -11.31
CA LEU A 323 -11.32 -0.83 -11.18
C LEU A 323 -9.88 -1.37 -11.08
N ALA A 324 -8.88 -0.50 -11.26
CA ALA A 324 -7.50 -0.91 -11.00
C ALA A 324 -7.20 -0.76 -9.50
N ALA A 325 -7.22 -1.88 -8.76
CA ALA A 325 -6.95 -1.94 -7.32
C ALA A 325 -5.45 -2.07 -7.07
N LEU A 326 -4.77 -0.92 -6.99
CA LEU A 326 -3.32 -0.86 -6.79
C LEU A 326 -2.99 -1.21 -5.33
N THR A 327 -2.03 -2.12 -5.15
CA THR A 327 -1.57 -2.59 -3.84
C THR A 327 -0.08 -2.38 -3.63
N ARG A 328 0.33 -2.38 -2.36
CA ARG A 328 1.74 -2.49 -1.95
C ARG A 328 2.12 -3.96 -1.79
N GLY A 329 3.42 -4.29 -1.86
CA GLY A 329 3.89 -5.64 -1.53
C GLY A 329 3.61 -6.02 -0.06
N ALA A 330 3.59 -7.33 0.26
CA ALA A 330 3.37 -7.84 1.62
C ALA A 330 4.42 -7.37 2.65
N THR A 331 5.54 -6.80 2.19
CA THR A 331 6.56 -6.17 3.05
C THR A 331 6.29 -4.69 3.35
N SER A 332 5.05 -4.24 3.18
CA SER A 332 4.60 -2.89 3.53
C SER A 332 3.75 -2.91 4.81
N GLY A 333 4.18 -2.17 5.85
CA GLY A 333 3.35 -1.94 7.02
C GLY A 333 2.13 -1.06 6.71
N THR A 334 2.18 -0.19 5.70
CA THR A 334 1.00 0.55 5.22
C THR A 334 -0.07 -0.39 4.68
N ARG A 335 0.31 -1.45 3.95
CA ARG A 335 -0.61 -2.54 3.56
C ARG A 335 -1.18 -3.24 4.79
N ASN A 336 -0.33 -3.58 5.75
CA ASN A 336 -0.79 -4.28 6.95
C ASN A 336 -1.71 -3.39 7.79
N ALA A 337 -1.46 -2.09 7.89
CA ALA A 337 -2.33 -1.13 8.56
C ALA A 337 -3.68 -1.03 7.85
N PHE A 338 -3.66 -0.82 6.54
CA PHE A 338 -4.86 -0.73 5.72
C PHE A 338 -5.71 -2.00 5.84
N ASN A 339 -5.14 -3.17 5.53
CA ASN A 339 -5.87 -4.42 5.50
C ASN A 339 -6.38 -4.82 6.89
N ASN A 340 -5.55 -4.77 7.94
CA ASN A 340 -6.02 -5.14 9.28
C ASN A 340 -7.16 -4.23 9.76
N SER A 341 -7.05 -2.91 9.56
CA SER A 341 -8.10 -1.97 9.97
C SER A 341 -9.38 -2.05 9.12
N THR A 342 -9.32 -2.64 7.93
CA THR A 342 -10.50 -2.96 7.10
C THR A 342 -11.02 -4.38 7.33
N GLY A 343 -10.38 -5.18 8.18
CA GLY A 343 -10.78 -6.56 8.50
C GLY A 343 -10.26 -7.60 7.51
N VAL A 344 -9.29 -7.23 6.67
CA VAL A 344 -8.65 -8.10 5.69
C VAL A 344 -7.28 -8.56 6.23
N ASP A 345 -7.02 -9.86 6.16
CA ASP A 345 -5.68 -10.42 6.32
C ASP A 345 -4.76 -9.80 5.26
N PRO A 346 -3.62 -9.20 5.65
CA PRO A 346 -2.77 -8.51 4.69
C PRO A 346 -2.30 -9.36 3.52
N SER A 347 -2.19 -10.69 3.66
CA SER A 347 -1.82 -11.60 2.58
C SER A 347 -2.94 -11.86 1.56
N PHE A 348 -4.19 -11.61 1.92
CA PHE A 348 -5.34 -11.66 1.01
C PHE A 348 -5.65 -10.32 0.34
N GLY A 349 -5.18 -9.20 0.89
CA GLY A 349 -5.31 -7.88 0.25
C GLY A 349 -4.39 -7.69 -0.97
N VAL A 350 -4.65 -8.43 -2.05
CA VAL A 350 -3.82 -8.53 -3.27
C VAL A 350 -4.26 -7.59 -4.40
N GLY A 351 -5.50 -7.08 -4.38
CA GLY A 351 -6.09 -6.29 -5.46
C GLY A 351 -6.07 -7.06 -6.78
N ASP A 352 -5.65 -6.39 -7.86
CA ASP A 352 -5.52 -7.00 -9.20
C ASP A 352 -4.53 -8.19 -9.24
N ASN A 353 -3.62 -8.30 -8.26
CA ASN A 353 -2.63 -9.38 -8.13
C ASN A 353 -1.69 -9.56 -9.34
N ILE A 354 -1.44 -8.49 -10.09
CA ILE A 354 -0.53 -8.46 -11.24
C ILE A 354 0.83 -7.86 -10.88
N GLY A 355 1.89 -8.63 -11.12
CA GLY A 355 3.28 -8.27 -10.88
C GLY A 355 3.79 -8.70 -9.50
N GLY A 356 5.07 -9.08 -9.42
CA GLY A 356 5.79 -9.22 -8.15
C GLY A 356 6.12 -7.85 -7.53
N VAL A 357 6.91 -7.81 -6.45
CA VAL A 357 7.34 -6.54 -5.85
C VAL A 357 8.08 -5.68 -6.88
N ASN A 358 7.56 -4.48 -7.16
CA ASN A 358 8.05 -3.64 -8.26
C ASN A 358 8.00 -2.13 -7.97
N THR A 359 8.67 -1.35 -8.83
CA THR A 359 8.67 0.12 -8.84
C THR A 359 8.17 0.68 -10.17
N VAL A 360 7.37 -0.08 -10.93
CA VAL A 360 6.81 0.39 -12.21
C VAL A 360 5.78 1.47 -11.91
N ARG A 361 5.86 2.63 -12.58
CA ARG A 361 4.99 3.79 -12.28
C ARG A 361 4.21 4.28 -13.49
N THR A 362 4.73 4.04 -14.69
CA THR A 362 4.23 4.58 -15.95
C THR A 362 3.37 3.57 -16.69
N LEU A 363 2.42 4.05 -17.47
CA LEU A 363 1.63 3.23 -18.39
C LEU A 363 2.53 2.67 -19.50
N GLY A 364 2.20 1.52 -20.06
CA GLY A 364 3.01 0.88 -21.10
C GLY A 364 2.81 -0.64 -21.15
N PRO A 365 3.39 -1.34 -22.15
CA PRO A 365 3.24 -2.80 -22.30
C PRO A 365 3.76 -3.66 -21.13
N THR A 366 4.43 -3.06 -20.16
CA THR A 366 4.97 -3.71 -18.96
C THR A 366 4.33 -3.18 -17.68
N TYR A 367 3.23 -2.42 -17.80
CA TYR A 367 2.50 -1.88 -16.67
C TYR A 367 1.98 -3.03 -15.80
N VAL A 368 2.17 -2.88 -14.50
CA VAL A 368 1.72 -3.82 -13.49
C VAL A 368 1.11 -3.00 -12.34
N PRO A 369 -0.17 -3.13 -12.00
CA PRO A 369 -0.82 -2.28 -10.97
C PRO A 369 -0.44 -2.65 -9.52
N SER A 370 -0.21 -3.93 -9.24
CA SER A 370 -0.09 -4.43 -7.86
C SER A 370 1.35 -4.52 -7.35
N ASN A 371 1.49 -4.81 -6.05
CA ASN A 371 2.75 -5.10 -5.36
C ASN A 371 3.82 -3.99 -5.46
N LYS A 372 3.42 -2.73 -5.29
CA LYS A 372 4.34 -1.58 -5.26
C LYS A 372 5.28 -1.62 -4.06
N SER A 373 6.55 -1.31 -4.30
CA SER A 373 7.61 -1.33 -3.28
C SER A 373 7.43 -0.24 -2.22
N GLY A 374 7.23 1.02 -2.63
CA GLY A 374 7.12 2.19 -1.76
C GLY A 374 5.79 2.96 -1.87
N SER A 375 5.52 3.83 -0.89
CA SER A 375 4.39 4.78 -0.96
C SER A 375 4.52 5.74 -2.14
N GLY A 376 5.73 6.23 -2.43
CA GLY A 376 5.96 7.04 -3.64
C GLY A 376 5.71 6.29 -4.95
N ASP A 377 5.87 4.97 -4.98
CA ASP A 377 5.59 4.16 -6.18
C ASP A 377 4.08 3.98 -6.40
N ILE A 378 3.32 3.72 -5.33
CA ILE A 378 1.85 3.63 -5.45
C ILE A 378 1.23 4.97 -5.79
N GLU A 379 1.72 6.07 -5.20
CA GLU A 379 1.29 7.44 -5.51
C GLU A 379 1.53 7.77 -6.99
N ALA A 380 2.73 7.50 -7.50
CA ALA A 380 3.07 7.75 -8.88
C ALA A 380 2.30 6.86 -9.86
N ALA A 381 2.04 5.60 -9.50
CA ALA A 381 1.20 4.71 -10.29
C ALA A 381 -0.26 5.20 -10.33
N LEU A 382 -0.85 5.55 -9.18
CA LEU A 382 -2.22 6.09 -9.10
C LEU A 382 -2.41 7.36 -9.91
N LEU A 383 -1.42 8.25 -9.94
CA LEU A 383 -1.48 9.47 -10.77
C LEU A 383 -1.58 9.15 -12.27
N ASN A 384 -1.02 8.02 -12.70
CA ASN A 384 -1.03 7.60 -14.11
C ASN A 384 -2.22 6.69 -14.45
N THR A 385 -2.80 5.98 -13.48
CA THR A 385 -3.88 5.02 -13.74
C THR A 385 -5.26 5.66 -13.54
N ARG A 386 -5.99 5.90 -14.62
CA ARG A 386 -7.28 6.64 -14.58
C ARG A 386 -8.39 5.92 -13.83
N LEU A 387 -8.41 4.59 -13.86
CA LEU A 387 -9.30 3.74 -13.05
C LEU A 387 -8.68 3.35 -11.69
N GLY A 388 -7.58 3.98 -11.29
CA GLY A 388 -6.80 3.61 -10.12
C GLY A 388 -7.47 3.98 -8.80
N ILE A 389 -7.55 2.99 -7.91
CA ILE A 389 -7.81 3.14 -6.47
C ILE A 389 -6.66 2.49 -5.70
N GLY A 390 -6.21 3.13 -4.62
CA GLY A 390 -5.06 2.68 -3.85
C GLY A 390 -4.94 3.42 -2.52
N TYR A 391 -3.95 3.06 -1.72
CA TYR A 391 -3.81 3.62 -0.37
C TYR A 391 -2.39 4.08 -0.06
N THR A 392 -2.27 5.14 0.73
CA THR A 392 -1.00 5.63 1.29
C THR A 392 -1.27 6.41 2.58
N GLY A 393 -0.23 6.87 3.27
CA GLY A 393 -0.38 7.69 4.49
C GLY A 393 -1.25 8.92 4.25
N ALA A 394 -2.25 9.12 5.09
CA ALA A 394 -3.16 10.26 4.95
C ALA A 394 -2.42 11.60 5.06
N GLU A 395 -1.37 11.69 5.89
CA GLU A 395 -0.56 12.90 6.08
C GLU A 395 0.08 13.42 4.79
N ARG A 396 0.27 12.53 3.81
CA ARG A 396 0.89 12.82 2.50
C ARG A 396 -0.06 13.55 1.56
N GLY A 397 -1.36 13.61 1.89
CA GLY A 397 -2.36 14.33 1.09
C GLY A 397 -2.00 15.81 0.92
N THR A 398 -1.49 16.45 1.95
CA THR A 398 -1.17 17.90 1.97
C THR A 398 0.27 18.21 2.36
N THR A 399 1.03 17.26 2.90
CA THR A 399 2.42 17.48 3.32
C THR A 399 3.42 16.60 2.57
N GLY A 400 4.63 17.13 2.33
CA GLY A 400 5.70 16.41 1.62
C GLY A 400 5.49 16.33 0.10
N SER A 401 4.65 15.39 -0.36
CA SER A 401 4.29 15.20 -1.78
C SER A 401 2.79 15.43 -1.96
N PRO A 402 2.30 16.69 -1.96
CA PRO A 402 0.87 16.99 -1.85
C PRO A 402 0.06 16.34 -2.98
N LEU A 403 -0.80 15.40 -2.60
CA LEU A 403 -1.65 14.62 -3.52
C LEU A 403 -3.01 15.30 -3.74
N LEU A 404 -3.56 15.96 -2.71
CA LEU A 404 -4.89 16.59 -2.72
C LEU A 404 -4.85 17.95 -3.41
N THR A 405 -4.61 17.92 -4.71
CA THR A 405 -4.63 19.10 -5.57
C THR A 405 -5.60 18.87 -6.73
N PRO A 406 -6.11 19.93 -7.39
CA PRO A 406 -6.98 19.77 -8.55
C PRO A 406 -6.37 18.95 -9.71
N THR A 407 -5.03 18.88 -9.77
CA THR A 407 -4.26 18.14 -10.77
C THR A 407 -3.57 16.90 -10.20
N GLY A 408 -3.95 16.48 -8.99
CA GLY A 408 -3.40 15.30 -8.30
C GLY A 408 -4.42 14.18 -8.19
N LEU A 409 -4.45 13.55 -7.02
CA LEU A 409 -5.43 12.53 -6.64
C LEU A 409 -6.52 13.14 -5.75
N GLU A 410 -7.43 12.30 -5.29
CA GLU A 410 -8.45 12.65 -4.30
C GLU A 410 -8.67 11.49 -3.31
N LEU A 411 -9.29 11.75 -2.16
CA LEU A 411 -9.64 10.76 -1.15
C LEU A 411 -11.11 10.34 -1.27
N LEU A 412 -11.35 9.03 -1.18
CA LEU A 412 -12.71 8.52 -0.99
C LEU A 412 -13.15 8.71 0.46
N ALA A 413 -14.40 9.12 0.65
CA ALA A 413 -15.05 9.01 1.95
C ALA A 413 -15.45 7.55 2.21
N VAL A 414 -15.19 7.04 3.41
CA VAL A 414 -15.40 5.64 3.80
C VAL A 414 -16.57 5.53 4.77
N GLN A 415 -17.48 4.59 4.52
CA GLN A 415 -18.56 4.24 5.45
C GLN A 415 -18.24 2.94 6.18
N ASN A 416 -18.21 2.97 7.51
CA ASN A 416 -17.97 1.78 8.35
C ASN A 416 -19.23 0.91 8.49
N ASN A 417 -19.84 0.53 7.36
CA ASN A 417 -21.10 -0.20 7.29
C ASN A 417 -21.06 -1.57 8.01
N HIS A 418 -19.92 -2.27 7.96
CA HIS A 418 -19.65 -3.51 8.71
C HIS A 418 -19.77 -3.35 10.25
N LEU A 419 -19.61 -2.12 10.79
CA LEU A 419 -19.81 -1.79 12.21
C LEU A 419 -21.12 -1.06 12.47
N GLY A 420 -22.05 -1.06 11.51
CA GLY A 420 -23.34 -0.37 11.58
C GLY A 420 -23.25 1.16 11.42
N GLY A 421 -22.11 1.68 10.97
CA GLY A 421 -21.95 3.09 10.62
C GLY A 421 -22.77 3.47 9.38
N THR A 422 -23.28 4.69 9.35
CA THR A 422 -24.16 5.22 8.31
C THR A 422 -23.57 6.40 7.55
N GLY A 423 -22.65 7.16 8.14
CA GLY A 423 -21.96 8.27 7.49
C GLY A 423 -20.75 7.83 6.64
N PHE A 424 -20.48 8.59 5.57
CA PHE A 424 -19.24 8.50 4.80
C PHE A 424 -18.25 9.56 5.31
N HIS A 425 -17.10 9.10 5.79
CA HIS A 425 -16.13 9.93 6.52
C HIS A 425 -14.77 9.93 5.83
N ARG A 426 -14.09 11.07 5.82
CA ARG A 426 -12.73 11.24 5.29
C ARG A 426 -11.73 11.27 6.46
N PRO A 427 -10.41 11.11 6.24
CA PRO A 427 -9.40 11.15 7.30
C PRO A 427 -9.15 12.58 7.83
N GLU A 428 -10.21 13.35 8.09
CA GLU A 428 -10.12 14.63 8.80
C GLU A 428 -9.79 14.38 10.28
N SER A 429 -8.97 15.24 10.88
CA SER A 429 -8.53 15.13 12.28
C SER A 429 -9.66 14.85 13.28
N GLN A 430 -10.82 15.49 13.14
CA GLN A 430 -11.97 15.30 14.04
C GLN A 430 -12.58 13.89 13.92
N LEU A 431 -12.66 13.36 12.70
CA LEU A 431 -13.23 12.04 12.42
C LEU A 431 -12.24 10.92 12.80
N VAL A 432 -10.94 11.15 12.60
CA VAL A 432 -9.90 10.24 13.07
C VAL A 432 -9.84 10.19 14.59
N THR A 433 -9.88 11.33 15.29
CA THR A 433 -9.78 11.37 16.76
C THR A 433 -11.01 10.82 17.48
N ARG A 434 -12.17 10.78 16.80
CA ARG A 434 -13.37 10.14 17.31
C ARG A 434 -13.24 8.61 17.34
N TYR A 435 -12.68 8.03 16.29
CA TYR A 435 -12.42 6.59 16.15
C TYR A 435 -13.59 5.70 16.60
N ASP A 436 -14.77 5.91 16.05
CA ASP A 436 -15.94 5.04 16.26
C ASP A 436 -16.58 4.66 14.91
N ASN A 437 -17.73 3.97 14.94
CA ASN A 437 -18.41 3.57 13.71
C ASN A 437 -18.84 4.75 12.82
N GLU A 438 -18.87 5.98 13.34
CA GLU A 438 -19.14 7.23 12.63
C GLU A 438 -17.90 8.14 12.57
N GLY A 439 -16.70 7.55 12.69
CA GLY A 439 -15.42 8.21 12.49
C GLY A 439 -14.64 7.58 11.33
N TYR A 440 -13.37 7.92 11.21
CA TYR A 440 -12.45 7.34 10.23
C TYR A 440 -11.53 6.31 10.90
N LEU A 441 -11.65 5.04 10.52
CA LEU A 441 -11.03 3.91 11.24
C LEU A 441 -9.78 3.33 10.58
N VAL A 442 -9.52 3.68 9.31
CA VAL A 442 -8.47 3.08 8.50
C VAL A 442 -7.10 3.64 8.89
N GLY A 443 -6.21 2.79 9.41
CA GLY A 443 -4.91 3.21 9.92
C GLY A 443 -4.17 2.12 10.71
N GLY A 444 -3.00 2.48 11.25
CA GLY A 444 -2.15 1.57 11.99
C GLY A 444 -1.61 2.16 13.30
N PRO A 445 -1.48 1.35 14.38
CA PRO A 445 -0.71 1.72 15.56
C PRO A 445 0.77 1.68 15.22
N ALA A 446 1.36 2.84 14.95
CA ALA A 446 2.76 2.97 14.61
C ALA A 446 3.66 2.75 15.83
N VAL A 447 4.78 2.07 15.63
CA VAL A 447 5.71 1.68 16.69
C VAL A 447 7.18 1.83 16.23
N PHE A 448 8.09 1.89 17.19
CA PHE A 448 9.49 1.51 16.99
C PHE A 448 9.69 0.09 17.49
N ILE A 449 10.26 -0.76 16.64
CA ILE A 449 10.54 -2.16 16.95
C ILE A 449 12.03 -2.32 17.20
N THR A 450 12.40 -2.95 18.32
CA THR A 450 13.79 -3.15 18.75
C THR A 450 14.02 -4.55 19.30
N PHE A 451 15.29 -4.98 19.33
CA PHE A 451 15.73 -6.04 20.25
C PHE A 451 16.19 -5.39 21.56
N GLY A 452 15.64 -5.87 22.67
CA GLY A 452 15.81 -5.23 23.97
C GLY A 452 14.88 -4.02 24.16
N ASP A 453 14.62 -3.71 25.41
CA ASP A 453 13.72 -2.64 25.85
C ASP A 453 14.50 -1.33 26.03
N PRO A 454 14.21 -0.27 25.26
CA PRO A 454 14.86 1.02 25.46
C PRO A 454 14.63 1.59 26.87
N ARG A 455 13.52 1.23 27.54
CA ARG A 455 13.22 1.67 28.92
C ARG A 455 13.96 0.90 29.98
N ALA A 456 14.73 -0.13 29.63
CA ALA A 456 15.59 -0.84 30.57
C ALA A 456 16.96 -0.15 30.76
N GLU A 457 17.29 0.87 29.96
CA GLU A 457 18.53 1.64 30.11
C GLU A 457 18.57 2.45 31.41
N ALA A 458 19.73 3.04 31.70
CA ALA A 458 19.89 3.89 32.87
C ALA A 458 19.04 5.16 32.79
N ALA A 459 18.78 5.77 33.95
CA ALA A 459 18.08 7.05 34.06
C ALA A 459 18.77 8.20 33.32
N LEU A 460 20.07 8.13 32.99
CA LEU A 460 20.73 9.16 32.18
C LEU A 460 20.37 9.05 30.69
N ASP A 461 19.95 7.87 30.26
CA ASP A 461 19.66 7.55 28.86
C ASP A 461 18.15 7.58 28.57
N GLY A 462 17.36 8.11 29.50
CA GLY A 462 15.90 8.15 29.38
C GLY A 462 15.17 6.90 29.88
N GLY A 463 15.90 5.91 30.42
CA GLY A 463 15.36 4.60 30.80
C GLY A 463 14.76 4.52 32.21
N ALA A 464 14.99 3.41 32.92
CA ALA A 464 14.45 3.13 34.24
C ALA A 464 14.91 4.16 35.28
N ASP A 465 14.12 4.37 36.33
CA ASP A 465 14.39 5.36 37.39
C ASP A 465 14.51 6.82 36.91
N TRP A 466 14.00 7.16 35.71
CA TRP A 466 14.02 8.54 35.22
C TRP A 466 13.36 9.48 36.25
N PRO A 467 13.99 10.61 36.64
CA PRO A 467 13.53 11.39 37.77
C PRO A 467 12.21 12.12 37.49
N ALA A 468 11.27 12.09 38.44
CA ALA A 468 10.02 12.82 38.33
C ALA A 468 10.19 14.35 38.17
N GLN A 469 11.29 14.90 38.65
CA GLN A 469 11.62 16.33 38.51
C GLN A 469 11.90 16.75 37.06
N ASN A 470 12.26 15.81 36.18
CA ASN A 470 12.45 16.05 34.75
C ASN A 470 11.13 15.95 33.96
N TRP A 471 10.05 15.44 34.57
CA TRP A 471 8.71 15.37 33.97
C TRP A 471 7.83 16.58 34.29
N ASP A 472 8.03 17.19 35.46
CA ASP A 472 7.03 18.04 36.12
C ASP A 472 7.39 19.55 36.15
N ARG A 473 8.25 20.01 35.25
CA ARG A 473 8.51 21.45 35.11
C ARG A 473 7.37 22.11 34.32
N ASP A 474 6.20 22.27 34.94
CA ASP A 474 5.20 23.29 34.55
C ASP A 474 5.83 24.68 34.74
N THR A 475 6.48 25.20 33.70
CA THR A 475 6.89 26.60 33.66
C THR A 475 5.93 27.41 32.81
N ARG A 476 4.65 27.47 33.17
CA ARG A 476 3.82 28.59 32.74
C ARG A 476 4.47 29.91 33.18
N PRO A 477 4.67 30.89 32.27
CA PRO A 477 4.93 32.25 32.65
C PRO A 477 3.57 32.88 32.96
N LEU A 478 3.22 32.98 34.24
CA LEU A 478 2.46 34.08 34.84
C LEU A 478 2.18 33.71 36.30
N ARG A 479 3.17 34.01 37.13
CA ARG A 479 3.08 34.17 38.57
C ARG A 479 1.78 34.92 38.95
N PRO A 480 0.84 34.35 39.71
CA PRO A 480 -0.06 35.16 40.51
C PRO A 480 0.81 35.99 41.46
N ALA A 481 0.76 37.32 41.36
CA ALA A 481 1.59 38.19 42.16
C ALA A 481 1.36 37.93 43.66
N GLY A 482 2.35 37.37 44.37
CA GLY A 482 2.28 37.23 45.83
C GLY A 482 3.07 36.11 46.51
N LEU A 483 3.45 35.03 45.81
CA LEU A 483 4.16 33.91 46.45
C LEU A 483 5.70 34.08 46.40
N LEU A 484 6.35 33.73 47.51
CA LEU A 484 7.80 33.83 47.74
C LEU A 484 8.55 32.61 47.15
N PRO A 485 9.79 32.76 46.65
CA PRO A 485 10.60 31.67 46.07
C PRO A 485 10.95 30.52 47.03
N THR A 486 10.64 30.67 48.31
CA THR A 486 10.94 29.69 49.37
C THR A 486 9.72 28.87 49.79
N ASP A 487 8.59 28.98 49.07
CA ASP A 487 7.39 28.20 49.37
C ASP A 487 7.56 26.75 48.86
N PRO A 488 7.66 25.74 49.75
CA PRO A 488 7.86 24.35 49.35
C PRO A 488 6.68 23.76 48.56
N THR A 489 5.54 24.45 48.47
CA THR A 489 4.40 24.00 47.65
C THR A 489 4.57 24.29 46.14
N PHE A 490 5.66 24.93 45.71
CA PHE A 490 5.98 25.16 44.29
C PHE A 490 6.41 23.87 43.56
N PHE A 491 6.94 22.89 44.29
CA PHE A 491 7.28 21.56 43.76
C PHE A 491 6.13 20.54 43.89
N ASP A 492 4.94 21.02 44.25
CA ASP A 492 3.80 20.17 44.63
C ASP A 492 2.72 20.11 43.54
N PHE A 493 3.05 20.51 42.30
CA PHE A 493 2.30 20.09 41.11
C PHE A 493 2.68 18.69 40.64
N LYS A 494 3.29 17.88 41.53
CA LYS A 494 3.35 16.43 41.35
C LYS A 494 1.97 15.95 40.97
N ASP A 495 1.89 15.30 39.81
CA ASP A 495 0.84 14.33 39.55
C ASP A 495 0.80 13.39 40.78
N ALA A 496 -0.17 13.60 41.67
CA ALA A 496 -0.25 12.94 42.97
C ALA A 496 -0.43 11.41 42.83
N VAL A 497 -0.64 10.94 41.60
CA VAL A 497 -0.83 9.54 41.24
C VAL A 497 0.46 8.91 40.69
N ARG A 498 1.52 9.67 40.37
CA ARG A 498 2.76 9.13 39.79
C ARG A 498 3.87 8.85 40.81
N PRO A 499 4.55 7.69 40.72
CA PRO A 499 5.65 7.34 41.62
C PRO A 499 6.85 8.28 41.44
N ALA A 500 7.63 8.48 42.51
CA ALA A 500 8.77 9.41 42.53
C ALA A 500 9.91 9.01 41.55
N THR A 501 9.95 7.74 41.18
CA THR A 501 10.77 7.14 40.12
C THR A 501 9.94 6.08 39.40
N GLU A 502 10.22 5.84 38.13
CA GLU A 502 9.64 4.68 37.44
C GLU A 502 10.06 3.38 38.14
N PRO A 503 9.21 2.34 38.16
CA PRO A 503 9.59 1.04 38.70
C PRO A 503 10.84 0.49 37.99
N ALA A 504 11.68 -0.23 38.71
CA ALA A 504 12.83 -0.91 38.13
C ALA A 504 12.38 -1.81 36.97
N ASN A 505 12.95 -1.58 35.79
CA ASN A 505 12.70 -2.39 34.60
C ASN A 505 13.78 -3.48 34.50
N THR A 506 13.36 -4.74 34.64
CA THR A 506 14.27 -5.90 34.57
C THR A 506 14.35 -6.52 33.18
N ASN A 507 13.74 -5.89 32.17
CA ASN A 507 13.83 -6.36 30.79
C ASN A 507 15.29 -6.25 30.29
N PRO A 508 15.67 -7.05 29.27
CA PRO A 508 16.95 -6.91 28.61
C PRO A 508 17.10 -5.51 27.99
N GLN A 509 18.23 -4.86 28.23
CA GLN A 509 18.61 -3.58 27.60
C GLN A 509 18.80 -3.71 26.09
N MET A 510 18.68 -2.60 25.37
CA MET A 510 19.07 -2.55 23.97
C MET A 510 20.58 -2.72 23.87
N ARG A 511 21.05 -3.42 22.84
CA ARG A 511 22.51 -3.61 22.69
C ARG A 511 23.24 -2.31 22.38
N ASN A 512 22.61 -1.43 21.61
CA ASN A 512 23.16 -0.11 21.27
C ASN A 512 22.46 0.95 22.13
N GLN A 513 23.15 1.38 23.18
CA GLN A 513 22.67 2.41 24.12
C GLN A 513 22.25 3.70 23.40
N ALA A 514 22.97 4.13 22.36
CA ALA A 514 22.60 5.33 21.60
C ALA A 514 21.29 5.16 20.81
N GLY A 515 20.95 3.92 20.42
CA GLY A 515 19.64 3.60 19.85
C GLY A 515 18.52 3.76 20.88
N ALA A 516 18.76 3.34 22.13
CA ALA A 516 17.82 3.55 23.23
C ALA A 516 17.68 5.03 23.61
N GLU A 517 18.78 5.78 23.70
CA GLU A 517 18.76 7.24 23.90
C GLU A 517 17.92 7.95 22.83
N TYR A 518 18.07 7.56 21.56
CA TYR A 518 17.26 8.11 20.47
C TYR A 518 15.76 7.86 20.67
N ILE A 519 15.36 6.62 20.98
CA ILE A 519 13.95 6.28 21.22
C ILE A 519 13.42 6.94 22.50
N ASN A 520 14.19 6.92 23.58
CA ASN A 520 13.78 7.52 24.83
C ASN A 520 13.67 9.04 24.70
N ASN A 521 14.57 9.71 23.97
CA ASN A 521 14.45 11.13 23.68
C ASN A 521 13.10 11.47 23.03
N ILE A 522 12.67 10.65 22.06
CA ILE A 522 11.38 10.83 21.39
C ILE A 522 10.20 10.52 22.33
N THR A 523 10.23 9.36 22.99
CA THR A 523 9.08 8.90 23.79
C THR A 523 8.91 9.72 25.07
N ARG A 524 9.99 10.16 25.72
CA ARG A 524 9.95 11.10 26.85
C ARG A 524 9.40 12.46 26.42
N SER A 525 9.79 12.93 25.23
CA SER A 525 9.22 14.15 24.66
C SER A 525 7.72 14.00 24.39
N ALA A 526 7.28 12.85 23.87
CA ALA A 526 5.86 12.55 23.68
C ALA A 526 5.11 12.52 25.01
N GLU A 527 5.61 11.81 26.02
CA GLU A 527 5.02 11.79 27.38
C GLU A 527 4.83 13.20 27.96
N ALA A 528 5.83 14.06 27.84
CA ALA A 528 5.73 15.45 28.29
C ALA A 528 4.71 16.26 27.48
N PHE A 529 4.68 16.07 26.16
CA PHE A 529 3.69 16.70 25.28
C PHE A 529 2.26 16.31 25.65
N LEU A 530 2.00 15.05 26.02
CA LEU A 530 0.67 14.59 26.40
C LEU A 530 0.11 15.28 27.65
N VAL A 531 0.99 15.72 28.55
CA VAL A 531 0.64 16.46 29.77
C VAL A 531 0.40 17.94 29.46
N LEU A 532 1.24 18.54 28.62
CA LEU A 532 1.16 19.97 28.28
C LEU A 532 1.24 20.22 26.76
N PRO A 533 0.19 19.87 25.98
CA PRO A 533 0.19 20.11 24.54
C PRO A 533 0.34 21.59 24.19
N GLY A 534 1.27 21.92 23.29
CA GLY A 534 1.59 23.30 22.92
C GLY A 534 2.30 24.11 24.01
N GLY A 535 2.75 23.46 25.09
CA GLY A 535 3.56 24.08 26.13
C GLY A 535 4.94 24.49 25.62
N SER A 536 5.54 25.47 26.29
CA SER A 536 6.84 26.00 25.87
C SER A 536 7.96 24.97 25.97
N ASN A 537 7.91 24.05 26.95
CA ASN A 537 8.91 23.00 27.15
C ASN A 537 8.74 21.82 26.19
N THR A 538 7.60 21.75 25.50
CA THR A 538 7.28 20.74 24.50
C THR A 538 7.32 21.31 23.08
N ALA A 539 7.51 22.62 22.96
CA ALA A 539 7.58 23.34 21.69
C ALA A 539 8.85 22.96 20.90
N PHE A 540 8.66 22.70 19.62
CA PHE A 540 9.69 22.21 18.69
C PHE A 540 10.35 20.92 19.17
N GLN A 541 9.71 20.12 20.00
CA GLN A 541 10.25 18.84 20.48
C GLN A 541 9.71 17.66 19.66
N PRO A 542 10.38 16.49 19.66
CA PRO A 542 9.94 15.33 18.87
C PRO A 542 8.47 14.93 19.10
N GLY A 543 7.98 14.98 20.34
CA GLY A 543 6.60 14.63 20.70
C GLY A 543 5.53 15.55 20.09
N GLU A 544 5.81 16.86 20.01
CA GLU A 544 4.93 17.80 19.32
C GLU A 544 4.92 17.52 17.81
N LEU A 545 6.10 17.32 17.21
CA LEU A 545 6.22 17.02 15.78
C LEU A 545 5.47 15.73 15.40
N LEU A 546 5.57 14.68 16.23
CA LEU A 546 4.78 13.45 16.04
C LEU A 546 3.28 13.75 16.01
N SER A 547 2.79 14.59 16.92
CA SER A 547 1.36 14.95 17.02
C SER A 547 0.88 15.92 15.92
N GLN A 548 1.79 16.65 15.29
CA GLN A 548 1.52 17.50 14.13
C GLN A 548 1.43 16.68 12.83
N LEU A 549 2.21 15.60 12.70
CA LEU A 549 2.21 14.76 11.50
C LEU A 549 1.22 13.60 11.60
N PHE A 550 1.08 13.01 12.79
CA PHE A 550 0.26 11.84 13.10
C PHE A 550 -0.62 12.11 14.32
N VAL A 551 -1.47 11.16 14.68
CA VAL A 551 -2.38 11.33 15.83
C VAL A 551 -1.77 10.69 17.06
N ALA A 552 -1.54 11.47 18.11
CA ALA A 552 -1.13 10.90 19.40
C ALA A 552 -2.23 9.95 19.91
N PRO A 553 -1.92 8.73 20.40
CA PRO A 553 -2.93 7.75 20.78
C PRO A 553 -3.90 8.26 21.86
N GLN A 554 -3.43 9.09 22.78
CA GLN A 554 -4.25 9.73 23.83
C GLN A 554 -5.21 10.78 23.28
N GLY A 555 -5.03 11.26 22.05
CA GLY A 555 -6.00 12.11 21.36
C GLY A 555 -7.19 11.34 20.80
N LEU A 556 -7.11 10.01 20.73
CA LEU A 556 -8.20 9.15 20.25
C LEU A 556 -9.17 8.83 21.38
N VAL A 557 -10.47 8.97 21.15
CA VAL A 557 -11.52 8.60 22.13
C VAL A 557 -11.57 7.08 22.32
N ASN A 558 -11.36 6.33 21.25
CA ASN A 558 -11.28 4.87 21.26
C ASN A 558 -10.01 4.40 20.55
N LEU A 559 -9.62 3.15 20.82
CA LEU A 559 -8.50 2.47 20.18
C LEU A 559 -8.95 1.13 19.59
N PRO A 560 -8.34 0.69 18.47
CA PRO A 560 -8.54 -0.67 18.00
C PRO A 560 -7.85 -1.66 18.93
N SER A 561 -8.42 -2.86 19.06
CA SER A 561 -7.74 -3.98 19.69
C SER A 561 -6.57 -4.44 18.81
N LEU A 562 -5.42 -4.74 19.43
CA LEU A 562 -4.26 -5.25 18.70
C LEU A 562 -4.42 -6.72 18.27
N ALA A 563 -5.33 -7.46 18.89
CA ALA A 563 -5.63 -8.85 18.54
C ALA A 563 -6.75 -8.96 17.50
N ASP A 564 -7.68 -8.01 17.51
CA ASP A 564 -8.79 -7.91 16.56
C ASP A 564 -8.99 -6.42 16.22
N PRO A 565 -8.41 -5.95 15.11
CA PRO A 565 -8.46 -4.54 14.73
C PRO A 565 -9.87 -4.01 14.47
N GLN A 566 -10.86 -4.88 14.25
CA GLN A 566 -12.27 -4.50 14.05
C GLN A 566 -12.98 -4.20 15.38
N VAL A 567 -12.42 -4.63 16.51
CA VAL A 567 -12.96 -4.37 17.84
C VAL A 567 -12.46 -3.03 18.37
N ILE A 568 -13.39 -2.08 18.52
CA ILE A 568 -13.13 -0.74 19.04
C ILE A 568 -13.36 -0.72 20.56
N THR A 569 -12.39 -0.21 21.31
CA THR A 569 -12.43 -0.12 22.78
C THR A 569 -12.19 1.30 23.28
N ALA A 570 -12.86 1.69 24.36
CA ALA A 570 -12.68 3.02 24.95
C ALA A 570 -11.23 3.24 25.40
N ASN A 571 -10.66 4.39 25.06
CA ASN A 571 -9.29 4.73 25.42
C ASN A 571 -9.22 5.21 26.88
N SER A 572 -8.73 4.36 27.79
CA SER A 572 -8.53 4.75 29.19
C SER A 572 -7.49 5.86 29.39
N GLY A 573 -6.62 6.08 28.41
CA GLY A 573 -5.60 7.14 28.40
C GLY A 573 -6.04 8.42 27.67
N PHE A 574 -7.32 8.56 27.31
CA PHE A 574 -7.81 9.71 26.54
C PHE A 574 -7.55 11.06 27.24
N SER A 575 -7.08 12.04 26.47
CA SER A 575 -6.85 13.43 26.88
C SER A 575 -7.52 14.40 25.90
N SER A 576 -8.53 15.11 26.37
CA SER A 576 -9.25 16.12 25.58
C SER A 576 -8.37 17.30 25.16
N ALA A 577 -7.33 17.62 25.94
CA ALA A 577 -6.34 18.64 25.59
C ALA A 577 -5.49 18.21 24.39
N VAL A 578 -5.04 16.95 24.37
CA VAL A 578 -4.29 16.37 23.24
C VAL A 578 -5.17 16.32 21.99
N GLN A 579 -6.42 15.86 22.13
CA GLN A 579 -7.38 15.85 21.02
C GLN A 579 -7.60 17.25 20.43
N SER A 580 -7.78 18.26 21.29
CA SER A 580 -7.98 19.65 20.85
C SER A 580 -6.75 20.21 20.12
N PHE A 581 -5.54 19.83 20.54
CA PHE A 581 -4.32 20.17 19.82
C PHE A 581 -4.29 19.49 18.44
N VAL A 582 -4.52 18.18 18.38
CA VAL A 582 -4.52 17.41 17.12
C VAL A 582 -5.51 18.04 16.14
N ASN A 583 -6.73 18.32 16.56
CA ASN A 583 -7.76 18.92 15.71
C ASN A 583 -7.46 20.35 15.24
N SER A 584 -6.47 21.02 15.83
CA SER A 584 -6.09 22.40 15.50
C SER A 584 -4.79 22.49 14.69
N PHE A 585 -3.85 21.57 14.90
CA PHE A 585 -2.47 21.70 14.42
C PHE A 585 -1.97 20.49 13.64
N ASN A 586 -2.72 19.39 13.60
CA ASN A 586 -2.33 18.23 12.82
C ASN A 586 -2.47 18.49 11.32
N ALA A 587 -1.64 17.83 10.50
CA ALA A 587 -1.69 17.88 9.03
C ALA A 587 -3.08 17.55 8.46
N LEU A 588 -3.86 16.72 9.15
CA LEU A 588 -5.23 16.33 8.81
C LEU A 588 -6.29 17.38 9.17
N SER A 589 -5.87 18.54 9.69
CA SER A 589 -6.74 19.71 9.91
C SER A 589 -6.80 20.63 8.69
N ASP A 590 -6.11 20.27 7.59
CA ASP A 590 -6.20 21.00 6.33
C ASP A 590 -7.60 20.84 5.70
N PRO A 591 -8.25 21.92 5.25
CA PRO A 591 -9.59 21.84 4.65
C PRO A 591 -9.70 20.91 3.42
N ALA A 592 -8.59 20.50 2.80
CA ALA A 592 -8.58 19.50 1.75
C ALA A 592 -9.11 18.13 2.21
N TYR A 593 -9.10 17.82 3.51
CA TYR A 593 -9.66 16.57 4.03
C TYR A 593 -11.17 16.64 4.28
N ASP A 594 -11.77 17.83 4.40
CA ASP A 594 -13.19 18.01 4.76
C ASP A 594 -14.15 17.50 3.67
N ALA A 595 -13.78 17.64 2.40
CA ALA A 595 -14.67 17.32 1.28
C ALA A 595 -13.91 16.91 0.01
N PHE A 596 -14.60 16.13 -0.83
CA PHE A 596 -14.10 15.74 -2.15
C PHE A 596 -14.01 16.95 -3.09
N ASN A 597 -12.87 17.14 -3.75
CA ASN A 597 -12.73 18.21 -4.74
C ASN A 597 -13.43 17.86 -6.06
N LEU A 598 -14.70 18.21 -6.16
CA LEU A 598 -15.50 17.97 -7.37
C LEU A 598 -14.94 18.68 -8.62
N SER A 599 -14.14 19.73 -8.46
CA SER A 599 -13.55 20.46 -9.58
C SER A 599 -12.25 19.86 -10.11
N GLY A 600 -11.64 18.91 -9.39
CA GLY A 600 -10.41 18.26 -9.80
C GLY A 600 -10.56 17.42 -11.07
N ILE A 601 -9.46 17.30 -11.80
CA ILE A 601 -9.38 16.62 -13.11
C ILE A 601 -8.19 15.66 -13.20
N GLY A 602 -7.19 15.84 -12.32
CA GLY A 602 -5.97 15.03 -12.30
C GLY A 602 -4.95 15.44 -13.37
N PRO A 603 -3.78 14.77 -13.38
CA PRO A 603 -2.74 15.03 -14.35
C PRO A 603 -2.89 14.16 -15.60
N VAL A 604 -2.27 14.60 -16.70
CA VAL A 604 -2.05 13.77 -17.90
C VAL A 604 -1.10 12.61 -17.52
N PRO A 605 -1.51 11.34 -17.67
CA PRO A 605 -0.66 10.20 -17.33
C PRO A 605 0.67 10.19 -18.06
N THR A 606 1.68 9.52 -17.50
CA THR A 606 2.99 9.35 -18.14
C THR A 606 3.11 7.94 -18.71
N ARG A 607 3.42 7.83 -20.01
CA ARG A 607 3.76 6.54 -20.64
C ARG A 607 5.24 6.24 -20.58
N LEU A 608 5.57 4.96 -20.64
CA LEU A 608 6.93 4.47 -20.77
C LEU A 608 7.53 4.99 -22.07
N THR A 609 8.72 5.59 -22.01
CA THR A 609 9.43 6.11 -23.20
C THR A 609 10.80 5.45 -23.39
N THR A 610 11.27 4.71 -22.39
CA THR A 610 12.57 4.05 -22.38
C THR A 610 12.39 2.53 -22.25
N GLY A 611 13.29 1.76 -22.84
CA GLY A 611 13.19 0.29 -22.82
C GLY A 611 12.13 -0.29 -23.76
N LEU A 612 11.46 0.54 -24.56
CA LEU A 612 10.57 0.09 -25.63
C LEU A 612 11.38 -0.47 -26.81
N PRO A 613 10.84 -1.44 -27.57
CA PRO A 613 11.42 -1.91 -28.82
C PRO A 613 11.67 -0.76 -29.81
N ALA A 614 12.70 -0.89 -30.65
CA ALA A 614 12.99 0.11 -31.68
C ALA A 614 11.80 0.24 -32.66
N GLY A 615 11.33 1.47 -32.88
CA GLY A 615 10.19 1.77 -33.74
C GLY A 615 8.82 1.54 -33.10
N PHE A 616 8.76 1.21 -31.80
CA PHE A 616 7.50 1.13 -31.07
C PHE A 616 6.77 2.48 -31.08
N THR A 617 5.47 2.45 -31.33
CA THR A 617 4.53 3.57 -31.19
C THR A 617 3.28 3.07 -30.51
N TYR A 618 2.67 3.91 -29.68
CA TYR A 618 1.33 3.67 -29.11
C TYR A 618 0.24 3.82 -30.20
N SER A 619 -1.02 3.52 -29.87
CA SER A 619 -2.15 3.55 -30.81
C SER A 619 -2.38 4.91 -31.49
N ASP A 620 -1.98 6.02 -30.87
CA ASP A 620 -2.00 7.37 -31.46
C ASP A 620 -0.81 7.66 -32.39
N GLY A 621 0.06 6.69 -32.62
CA GLY A 621 1.26 6.84 -33.45
C GLY A 621 2.40 7.61 -32.78
N LEU A 622 2.26 7.95 -31.50
CA LEU A 622 3.28 8.68 -30.73
C LEU A 622 4.11 7.73 -29.85
N VAL A 623 5.26 8.21 -29.40
CA VAL A 623 6.15 7.51 -28.44
C VAL A 623 6.23 8.26 -27.10
N ALA A 624 6.11 9.58 -27.15
CA ALA A 624 6.13 10.48 -26.01
C ALA A 624 5.14 11.62 -26.25
N SER A 625 4.33 11.97 -25.24
CA SER A 625 3.09 12.79 -25.31
C SER A 625 1.89 12.05 -25.91
N TYR A 626 0.67 12.54 -25.70
CA TYR A 626 -0.57 12.09 -26.37
C TYR A 626 -1.01 13.08 -27.45
N VAL A 627 -2.03 12.75 -28.23
CA VAL A 627 -2.72 13.67 -29.14
C VAL A 627 -4.20 13.80 -28.75
N ASN A 628 -4.75 15.00 -28.78
CA ASN A 628 -6.19 15.20 -28.63
C ASN A 628 -6.92 15.18 -29.98
N GLU A 629 -8.25 15.20 -29.96
CA GLU A 629 -9.09 15.19 -31.16
C GLU A 629 -8.99 16.48 -32.02
N ALA A 630 -8.28 17.51 -31.54
CA ALA A 630 -7.87 18.67 -32.34
C ALA A 630 -6.54 18.48 -33.08
N GLY A 631 -5.85 17.35 -32.88
CA GLY A 631 -4.51 17.08 -33.41
C GLY A 631 -3.38 17.78 -32.65
N ILE A 632 -3.63 18.21 -31.41
CA ILE A 632 -2.65 18.92 -30.57
C ILE A 632 -2.00 17.93 -29.62
N ASN A 633 -0.66 17.98 -29.52
CA ASN A 633 0.08 17.17 -28.55
C ASN A 633 -0.21 17.61 -27.11
N VAL A 634 -0.48 16.63 -26.25
CA VAL A 634 -0.76 16.80 -24.82
C VAL A 634 0.41 16.23 -24.01
N SER A 635 1.09 17.10 -23.26
CA SER A 635 2.30 16.78 -22.51
C SER A 635 1.99 16.02 -21.21
N TYR A 636 2.89 15.11 -20.82
CA TYR A 636 2.77 14.39 -19.55
C TYR A 636 2.83 15.31 -18.32
N GLY A 637 2.09 14.93 -17.27
CA GLY A 637 2.11 15.62 -15.97
C GLY A 637 1.45 17.00 -15.95
N THR A 638 0.97 17.52 -17.07
CA THR A 638 0.16 18.76 -17.09
C THR A 638 -1.25 18.47 -16.59
N ALA A 639 -2.00 19.51 -16.21
CA ALA A 639 -3.41 19.37 -15.89
C ALA A 639 -4.17 18.78 -17.09
N LEU A 640 -5.07 17.82 -16.84
CA LEU A 640 -6.00 17.36 -17.86
C LEU A 640 -6.98 18.47 -18.24
N THR A 641 -7.54 18.40 -19.45
CA THR A 641 -8.72 19.18 -19.79
C THR A 641 -9.97 18.50 -19.20
N LEU A 642 -11.01 19.28 -18.92
CA LEU A 642 -12.22 18.79 -18.27
C LEU A 642 -12.90 17.64 -19.04
N ARG A 643 -12.79 17.62 -20.38
CA ARG A 643 -13.40 16.58 -21.22
C ARG A 643 -12.83 15.17 -20.96
N ASN A 644 -11.62 15.08 -20.42
CA ASN A 644 -10.93 13.83 -20.11
C ASN A 644 -11.09 13.39 -18.65
N LYS A 645 -11.98 14.04 -17.88
CA LYS A 645 -12.10 13.83 -16.43
C LYS A 645 -12.55 12.40 -16.06
N ILE A 646 -13.52 11.84 -16.75
CA ILE A 646 -14.10 10.52 -16.45
C ILE A 646 -13.56 9.51 -17.47
N SER A 647 -12.96 8.41 -17.01
CA SER A 647 -12.51 7.34 -17.90
C SER A 647 -13.71 6.52 -18.36
N GLY A 648 -13.75 6.21 -19.66
CA GLY A 648 -14.87 5.52 -20.32
C GLY A 648 -16.01 6.40 -20.83
N ASP A 649 -16.00 7.72 -20.57
CA ASP A 649 -17.07 8.65 -21.00
C ASP A 649 -16.86 9.12 -22.47
N PHE A 650 -17.17 8.24 -23.42
CA PHE A 650 -17.07 8.52 -24.85
C PHE A 650 -18.28 9.30 -25.38
N ASN A 651 -19.44 9.24 -24.72
CA ASN A 651 -20.64 9.96 -25.14
C ASN A 651 -20.69 11.42 -24.64
N GLY A 652 -19.82 11.78 -23.69
CA GLY A 652 -19.68 13.12 -23.15
C GLY A 652 -20.79 13.53 -22.17
N ASP A 653 -21.42 12.61 -21.45
CA ASP A 653 -22.47 12.92 -20.46
C ASP A 653 -21.97 13.03 -19.01
N GLY A 654 -20.67 12.73 -18.79
CA GLY A 654 -20.04 12.76 -17.48
C GLY A 654 -20.24 11.48 -16.66
N LEU A 655 -20.79 10.42 -17.25
CA LEU A 655 -20.99 9.11 -16.64
C LEU A 655 -20.21 8.05 -17.44
N ARG A 656 -19.94 6.91 -16.79
CA ARG A 656 -19.43 5.71 -17.46
C ARG A 656 -20.56 4.69 -17.50
N THR A 657 -21.10 4.41 -18.69
CA THR A 657 -22.24 3.50 -18.87
C THR A 657 -22.18 2.76 -20.22
N GLY A 658 -23.07 1.79 -20.44
CA GLY A 658 -23.21 1.15 -21.75
C GLY A 658 -23.52 2.09 -22.92
N ALA A 659 -24.00 3.32 -22.64
CA ALA A 659 -24.25 4.34 -23.67
C ALA A 659 -22.96 4.88 -24.30
N ASP A 660 -21.80 4.63 -23.70
CA ASP A 660 -20.49 5.04 -24.21
C ASP A 660 -19.95 4.13 -25.32
N ILE A 661 -20.41 2.87 -25.35
CA ILE A 661 -19.89 1.83 -26.24
C ILE A 661 -19.91 2.23 -27.73
N PRO A 662 -20.97 2.85 -28.28
CA PRO A 662 -20.96 3.31 -29.67
C PRO A 662 -19.86 4.32 -29.99
N GLY A 663 -19.59 5.27 -29.08
CA GLY A 663 -18.51 6.24 -29.23
C GLY A 663 -17.14 5.58 -29.11
N MET A 664 -17.01 4.62 -28.19
CA MET A 664 -15.80 3.85 -27.97
C MET A 664 -15.38 3.01 -29.19
N VAL A 665 -16.33 2.29 -29.80
CA VAL A 665 -16.10 1.51 -31.03
C VAL A 665 -15.78 2.44 -32.21
N ALA A 666 -16.43 3.60 -32.31
CA ALA A 666 -16.13 4.58 -33.35
C ALA A 666 -14.71 5.18 -33.20
N ALA A 667 -14.29 5.52 -31.99
CA ALA A 667 -12.93 5.97 -31.68
C ALA A 667 -11.88 4.91 -32.01
N TRP A 668 -12.15 3.65 -31.69
CA TRP A 668 -11.26 2.54 -32.06
C TRP A 668 -11.12 2.41 -33.57
N ARG A 669 -12.22 2.56 -34.31
CA ARG A 669 -12.20 2.51 -35.78
C ARG A 669 -11.31 3.59 -36.37
N GLU A 670 -11.35 4.82 -35.85
CA GLU A 670 -10.45 5.88 -36.28
C GLU A 670 -8.98 5.47 -36.16
N ARG A 671 -8.59 4.89 -35.04
CA ARG A 671 -7.20 4.40 -34.82
C ARG A 671 -6.84 3.21 -35.70
N ASN A 672 -7.81 2.49 -36.25
CA ASN A 672 -7.64 1.29 -37.06
C ASN A 672 -8.03 1.50 -38.54
N GLY A 673 -7.89 2.73 -39.05
CA GLY A 673 -8.05 3.05 -40.48
C GLY A 673 -9.49 3.26 -40.95
N GLY A 674 -10.45 3.31 -40.01
CA GLY A 674 -11.84 3.68 -40.24
C GLY A 674 -12.04 5.20 -40.36
N PRO A 675 -13.31 5.66 -40.41
CA PRO A 675 -13.65 7.08 -40.46
C PRO A 675 -13.19 7.82 -39.20
N ASN A 676 -12.89 9.11 -39.34
CA ASN A 676 -12.67 9.98 -38.18
C ASN A 676 -13.93 10.02 -37.31
N TRP A 677 -13.73 9.77 -36.03
CA TRP A 677 -14.73 10.02 -35.00
C TRP A 677 -14.65 11.49 -34.57
N VAL A 678 -15.75 12.02 -34.04
CA VAL A 678 -15.80 13.38 -33.51
C VAL A 678 -16.34 13.28 -32.11
N ALA A 679 -15.46 13.44 -31.13
CA ALA A 679 -15.85 13.40 -29.73
C ALA A 679 -16.94 14.46 -29.44
N PRO A 680 -18.04 14.09 -28.78
CA PRO A 680 -19.07 15.03 -28.38
C PRO A 680 -18.55 16.00 -27.30
N ASN A 681 -19.11 17.21 -27.27
CA ASN A 681 -18.91 18.14 -26.17
C ASN A 681 -19.47 17.56 -24.87
N GLY A 682 -18.85 17.91 -23.75
CA GLY A 682 -19.33 17.54 -22.42
C GLY A 682 -20.70 18.13 -22.11
N THR A 683 -21.57 17.31 -21.56
CA THR A 683 -22.92 17.58 -21.10
C THR A 683 -23.10 17.11 -19.64
N GLY A 684 -24.33 16.93 -19.17
CA GLY A 684 -24.59 16.51 -17.80
C GLY A 684 -24.37 17.61 -16.76
N LEU A 685 -23.72 17.26 -15.64
CA LEU A 685 -23.50 18.18 -14.52
C LEU A 685 -22.37 19.18 -14.80
N PRO A 686 -22.42 20.40 -14.24
CA PRO A 686 -21.30 21.33 -14.29
C PRO A 686 -20.11 20.81 -13.46
N GLN A 687 -18.90 21.30 -13.76
CA GLN A 687 -17.66 20.94 -13.05
C GLN A 687 -17.75 21.14 -11.53
N SER A 688 -18.43 22.19 -11.07
CA SER A 688 -18.62 22.47 -9.63
C SER A 688 -19.43 21.38 -8.90
N GLN A 689 -20.12 20.52 -9.64
CA GLN A 689 -20.89 19.38 -9.13
C GLN A 689 -20.28 18.04 -9.55
N GLY A 690 -19.06 18.05 -10.10
CA GLY A 690 -18.35 16.84 -10.48
C GLY A 690 -18.46 16.45 -11.95
N GLY A 691 -19.32 17.10 -12.75
CA GLY A 691 -19.49 16.74 -14.16
C GLY A 691 -18.56 17.47 -15.14
N ILE A 692 -18.88 17.41 -16.43
CA ILE A 692 -18.03 17.91 -17.53
C ILE A 692 -18.76 18.89 -18.47
N ALA A 693 -19.94 19.39 -18.08
CA ALA A 693 -20.77 20.20 -18.97
C ALA A 693 -20.03 21.43 -19.54
N GLY A 694 -20.09 21.60 -20.86
CA GLY A 694 -19.45 22.67 -21.59
C GLY A 694 -17.99 22.41 -22.00
N ALA A 695 -17.41 21.28 -21.61
CA ALA A 695 -16.07 20.90 -22.05
C ALA A 695 -16.05 20.62 -23.57
N PRO A 696 -15.14 21.21 -24.36
CA PRO A 696 -15.07 20.96 -25.80
C PRO A 696 -14.71 19.50 -26.12
N GLY A 697 -15.40 18.90 -27.07
CA GLY A 697 -15.08 17.55 -27.57
C GLY A 697 -13.71 17.48 -28.23
N SER A 698 -13.25 18.59 -28.83
CA SER A 698 -11.89 18.72 -29.41
C SER A 698 -10.75 18.51 -28.42
N ASP A 699 -11.04 18.63 -27.11
CA ASP A 699 -10.05 18.43 -26.06
C ASP A 699 -9.92 16.95 -25.63
N PHE A 700 -10.78 16.07 -26.12
CA PHE A 700 -10.79 14.64 -25.80
C PHE A 700 -9.48 13.96 -26.25
N VAL A 701 -8.99 13.01 -25.46
CA VAL A 701 -7.81 12.20 -25.75
C VAL A 701 -8.21 10.74 -25.61
N ILE A 702 -8.31 10.03 -26.74
CA ILE A 702 -8.77 8.64 -26.81
C ILE A 702 -7.95 7.74 -25.88
N GLU A 703 -6.63 7.84 -25.94
CA GLU A 703 -5.69 7.02 -25.16
C GLU A 703 -5.69 7.32 -23.66
N ILE A 704 -6.27 8.42 -23.20
CA ILE A 704 -6.38 8.72 -21.76
C ILE A 704 -7.73 8.28 -21.22
N VAL A 705 -8.81 8.49 -21.99
CA VAL A 705 -10.15 8.13 -21.54
C VAL A 705 -10.40 6.64 -21.69
N GLY A 706 -9.82 6.01 -22.71
CA GLY A 706 -10.06 4.62 -23.09
C GLY A 706 -9.00 3.59 -22.67
N ASP A 707 -7.80 3.99 -22.23
CA ASP A 707 -6.79 3.02 -21.75
C ASP A 707 -7.16 2.50 -20.36
N PHE A 708 -7.79 1.32 -20.31
CA PHE A 708 -8.31 0.73 -19.08
C PHE A 708 -7.33 -0.29 -18.48
N ASN A 709 -6.53 -0.96 -19.32
CA ASN A 709 -5.54 -1.94 -18.87
C ASN A 709 -4.19 -1.31 -18.47
N GLY A 710 -3.99 -0.02 -18.77
CA GLY A 710 -2.79 0.75 -18.44
C GLY A 710 -1.60 0.49 -19.36
N ASP A 711 -1.82 -0.08 -20.55
CA ASP A 711 -0.76 -0.40 -21.51
C ASP A 711 -0.27 0.82 -22.32
N GLY A 712 -0.91 1.98 -22.12
CA GLY A 712 -0.59 3.25 -22.77
C GLY A 712 -1.23 3.43 -24.15
N SER A 713 -2.01 2.47 -24.63
CA SER A 713 -2.74 2.50 -25.90
C SER A 713 -4.25 2.32 -25.67
N PHE A 714 -5.04 2.69 -26.66
CA PHE A 714 -6.45 2.32 -26.73
C PHE A 714 -6.65 1.31 -27.87
N THR A 715 -7.01 0.08 -27.50
CA THR A 715 -7.07 -1.08 -28.40
C THR A 715 -8.38 -1.86 -28.21
N ALA A 716 -8.52 -2.97 -28.95
CA ALA A 716 -9.66 -3.87 -28.76
C ALA A 716 -9.65 -4.52 -27.36
N LEU A 717 -8.48 -4.64 -26.72
CA LEU A 717 -8.36 -5.19 -25.36
C LEU A 717 -9.01 -4.26 -24.32
N ASP A 718 -8.96 -2.95 -24.53
CA ASP A 718 -9.63 -1.98 -23.67
C ASP A 718 -11.16 -2.06 -23.83
N ILE A 719 -11.65 -2.19 -25.06
CA ILE A 719 -13.08 -2.39 -25.31
C ILE A 719 -13.55 -3.70 -24.66
N ARG A 720 -12.73 -4.76 -24.70
CA ARG A 720 -13.01 -6.01 -23.97
C ARG A 720 -13.04 -5.79 -22.46
N TYR A 721 -12.06 -5.07 -21.91
CA TYR A 721 -12.05 -4.70 -20.48
C TYR A 721 -13.34 -4.00 -20.09
N PHE A 722 -13.82 -3.07 -20.92
CA PHE A 722 -15.06 -2.35 -20.67
C PHE A 722 -16.29 -3.28 -20.66
N ALA A 723 -16.43 -4.12 -21.69
CA ALA A 723 -17.54 -5.05 -21.81
C ALA A 723 -17.55 -6.09 -20.66
N ASP A 724 -16.37 -6.51 -20.21
CA ASP A 724 -16.20 -7.55 -19.20
C ASP A 724 -16.30 -7.05 -17.75
N GLY A 725 -16.01 -5.77 -17.50
CA GLY A 725 -15.84 -5.29 -16.13
C GLY A 725 -16.34 -3.88 -15.83
N LEU A 726 -16.71 -3.06 -16.82
CA LEU A 726 -17.12 -1.66 -16.57
C LEU A 726 -18.56 -1.37 -17.00
N ASN A 727 -19.16 -2.21 -17.83
CA ASN A 727 -20.55 -2.06 -18.24
C ASN A 727 -21.50 -2.51 -17.12
N LEU A 728 -21.99 -1.56 -16.32
CA LEU A 728 -22.96 -1.84 -15.27
C LEU A 728 -24.40 -1.59 -15.75
N VAL A 729 -25.27 -2.58 -15.55
CA VAL A 729 -26.71 -2.51 -15.76
C VAL A 729 -27.39 -2.55 -14.40
N ASN A 730 -28.20 -1.52 -14.09
CA ASN A 730 -28.84 -1.37 -12.77
C ASN A 730 -27.87 -1.41 -11.57
N GLY A 731 -26.60 -1.02 -11.79
CA GLY A 731 -25.57 -0.98 -10.75
C GLY A 731 -24.79 -2.28 -10.55
N GLN A 732 -25.05 -3.32 -11.36
CA GLN A 732 -24.33 -4.59 -11.35
C GLN A 732 -23.70 -4.85 -12.72
N LEU A 733 -22.62 -5.60 -12.77
CA LEU A 733 -21.99 -6.04 -14.00
C LEU A 733 -22.94 -6.95 -14.78
N ASP A 734 -23.09 -6.67 -16.07
CA ASP A 734 -23.82 -7.51 -17.01
C ASP A 734 -22.92 -7.67 -18.25
N ARG A 735 -22.13 -8.75 -18.23
CA ARG A 735 -21.20 -9.09 -19.31
C ARG A 735 -21.94 -9.35 -20.62
N PRO A 736 -23.02 -10.17 -20.66
CA PRO A 736 -23.80 -10.36 -21.88
C PRO A 736 -24.23 -9.06 -22.53
N ALA A 737 -24.80 -8.12 -21.77
CA ALA A 737 -25.22 -6.83 -22.29
C ALA A 737 -24.04 -6.00 -22.83
N GLY A 738 -22.88 -6.06 -22.16
CA GLY A 738 -21.66 -5.37 -22.58
C GLY A 738 -21.15 -5.84 -23.93
N PHE A 739 -20.93 -7.15 -24.08
CA PHE A 739 -20.44 -7.74 -25.33
C PHE A 739 -21.46 -7.57 -26.47
N LEU A 740 -22.76 -7.77 -26.21
CA LEU A 740 -23.82 -7.52 -27.18
C LEU A 740 -23.81 -6.07 -27.68
N ALA A 741 -23.64 -5.10 -26.79
CA ALA A 741 -23.60 -3.68 -27.15
C ALA A 741 -22.38 -3.34 -28.02
N VAL A 742 -21.21 -3.94 -27.75
CA VAL A 742 -20.00 -3.77 -28.56
C VAL A 742 -20.22 -4.27 -29.98
N ASP A 743 -20.72 -5.50 -30.13
CA ASP A 743 -20.97 -6.08 -31.44
C ASP A 743 -22.08 -5.36 -32.21
N ASN A 744 -23.12 -4.89 -31.52
CA ASN A 744 -24.17 -4.07 -32.15
C ASN A 744 -23.62 -2.73 -32.65
N ALA A 745 -22.73 -2.09 -31.89
CA ALA A 745 -22.07 -0.84 -32.31
C ALA A 745 -21.11 -1.05 -33.49
N PHE A 746 -20.44 -2.21 -33.54
CA PHE A 746 -19.58 -2.58 -34.66
C PHE A 746 -20.40 -3.07 -35.87
N GLY A 747 -21.55 -3.70 -35.67
CA GLY A 747 -22.32 -4.36 -36.71
C GLY A 747 -21.83 -5.79 -37.01
N GLY A 748 -21.44 -6.54 -35.98
CA GLY A 748 -21.00 -7.93 -36.05
C GLY A 748 -19.88 -8.24 -35.06
N ASN A 749 -19.23 -9.38 -35.25
CA ASN A 749 -18.12 -9.88 -34.44
C ASN A 749 -16.94 -8.88 -34.33
N PHE A 750 -16.93 -8.05 -33.29
CA PHE A 750 -15.92 -7.02 -33.11
C PHE A 750 -14.54 -7.61 -32.79
N PHE A 751 -14.50 -8.65 -31.96
CA PHE A 751 -13.26 -9.24 -31.45
C PHE A 751 -12.64 -10.26 -32.42
N GLY A 752 -13.39 -10.70 -33.43
CA GLY A 752 -12.95 -11.72 -34.38
C GLY A 752 -12.94 -13.12 -33.79
N THR A 753 -13.78 -13.38 -32.79
CA THR A 753 -13.86 -14.66 -32.08
C THR A 753 -14.46 -15.75 -32.97
N ALA A 754 -13.85 -16.93 -32.99
CA ALA A 754 -14.33 -18.10 -33.70
C ALA A 754 -15.02 -19.09 -32.74
N LEU A 755 -16.01 -19.83 -33.25
CA LEU A 755 -16.67 -20.92 -32.53
C LEU A 755 -16.06 -22.25 -33.01
N ALA A 756 -15.65 -23.11 -32.09
CA ALA A 756 -15.01 -24.37 -32.44
C ALA A 756 -16.02 -25.40 -32.96
N GLY A 757 -15.78 -25.88 -34.19
CA GLY A 757 -16.19 -27.21 -34.68
C GLY A 757 -17.69 -27.46 -34.94
N THR A 758 -18.61 -26.75 -34.29
CA THR A 758 -20.04 -27.09 -34.27
C THR A 758 -20.80 -26.67 -35.53
N GLY A 759 -20.21 -25.82 -36.36
CA GLY A 759 -20.88 -25.19 -37.51
C GLY A 759 -21.84 -24.06 -37.12
N ALA A 760 -21.90 -23.70 -35.83
CA ALA A 760 -22.63 -22.55 -35.31
C ALA A 760 -22.19 -21.26 -35.99
N SER A 761 -23.14 -20.35 -36.20
CA SER A 761 -22.86 -19.02 -36.70
C SER A 761 -22.67 -18.07 -35.52
N TYR A 762 -21.61 -17.26 -35.56
CA TYR A 762 -21.41 -16.23 -34.54
C TYR A 762 -22.61 -15.28 -34.46
N GLU A 763 -23.16 -15.12 -33.26
CA GLU A 763 -24.16 -14.13 -32.89
C GLU A 763 -23.56 -12.98 -32.08
N ASN A 764 -24.20 -11.80 -32.13
CA ASN A 764 -23.70 -10.63 -31.41
C ASN A 764 -23.69 -10.90 -29.89
N GLY A 765 -22.53 -10.73 -29.27
CA GLY A 765 -22.30 -10.97 -27.85
C GLY A 765 -21.62 -12.29 -27.53
N ASP A 766 -21.40 -13.18 -28.50
CA ASP A 766 -20.81 -14.51 -28.27
C ASP A 766 -19.37 -14.45 -27.77
N SER A 767 -18.62 -13.40 -28.13
CA SER A 767 -17.25 -13.20 -27.64
C SER A 767 -17.11 -13.19 -26.10
N ARG A 768 -18.22 -13.08 -25.35
CA ARG A 768 -18.22 -13.24 -23.89
C ARG A 768 -17.77 -14.63 -23.42
N GLY A 769 -17.93 -15.65 -24.25
CA GLY A 769 -17.59 -17.05 -23.96
C GLY A 769 -16.13 -17.42 -24.23
N ASP A 770 -15.35 -16.55 -24.89
CA ASP A 770 -13.89 -16.70 -25.01
C ASP A 770 -13.28 -16.12 -23.74
N ILE A 771 -12.97 -16.96 -22.77
CA ILE A 771 -12.58 -16.58 -21.39
C ILE A 771 -11.31 -17.28 -20.93
N ALA A 772 -10.88 -18.31 -21.67
CA ALA A 772 -9.66 -19.04 -21.39
C ALA A 772 -8.67 -18.85 -22.53
N SER A 773 -7.44 -18.48 -22.20
CA SER A 773 -6.47 -18.09 -23.22
C SER A 773 -5.53 -19.21 -23.70
N GLY A 774 -5.90 -20.48 -23.48
CA GLY A 774 -5.24 -21.71 -23.93
C GLY A 774 -3.73 -21.83 -23.64
N SER A 775 -2.94 -21.01 -24.35
CA SER A 775 -1.49 -20.85 -24.22
C SER A 775 -1.04 -19.78 -23.20
N ARG A 776 -1.92 -18.85 -22.85
CA ARG A 776 -1.70 -17.82 -21.83
C ARG A 776 -2.47 -18.20 -20.56
N GLY A 777 -2.02 -17.66 -19.42
CA GLY A 777 -2.77 -17.82 -18.18
C GLY A 777 -3.92 -16.82 -18.10
N ASN A 778 -4.65 -16.88 -16.99
CA ASN A 778 -5.76 -15.99 -16.73
C ASN A 778 -5.36 -14.96 -15.67
N THR A 779 -5.99 -13.79 -15.72
CA THR A 779 -5.72 -12.65 -14.83
C THR A 779 -7.01 -12.23 -14.10
N PRO A 780 -7.52 -13.07 -13.17
CA PRO A 780 -8.76 -12.76 -12.44
C PRO A 780 -8.65 -11.44 -11.70
N GLY A 781 -9.67 -10.59 -11.87
CA GLY A 781 -9.73 -9.26 -11.24
C GLY A 781 -8.85 -8.18 -11.90
N PHE A 782 -8.22 -8.45 -13.04
CA PHE A 782 -7.50 -7.44 -13.84
C PHE A 782 -8.09 -7.37 -15.27
N ALA A 783 -7.27 -7.34 -16.32
CA ALA A 783 -7.68 -7.33 -17.71
C ALA A 783 -7.99 -8.76 -18.18
N PRO A 784 -9.12 -9.01 -18.86
CA PRO A 784 -9.46 -10.35 -19.35
C PRO A 784 -8.47 -10.86 -20.41
N THR A 785 -8.12 -12.15 -20.35
CA THR A 785 -7.36 -12.84 -21.40
C THR A 785 -8.29 -13.66 -22.29
N ALA A 786 -7.91 -13.85 -23.55
CA ALA A 786 -8.67 -14.55 -24.60
C ALA A 786 -7.68 -15.12 -25.61
N ASP A 787 -8.07 -16.17 -26.32
CA ASP A 787 -7.31 -16.69 -27.47
C ASP A 787 -8.05 -16.58 -28.81
N LEU A 788 -9.22 -15.92 -28.82
CA LEU A 788 -10.09 -15.69 -29.98
C LEU A 788 -10.81 -16.94 -30.48
N VAL A 789 -10.86 -18.03 -29.70
CA VAL A 789 -11.57 -19.26 -30.08
C VAL A 789 -12.34 -19.84 -28.89
N ILE A 790 -13.67 -19.87 -28.98
CA ILE A 790 -14.51 -20.53 -27.98
C ILE A 790 -14.47 -22.03 -28.21
N ASN A 791 -13.94 -22.78 -27.25
CA ASN A 791 -13.73 -24.22 -27.35
C ASN A 791 -13.83 -24.95 -25.99
N ALA A 792 -13.45 -26.22 -25.95
CA ALA A 792 -13.45 -27.06 -24.75
C ALA A 792 -12.65 -26.45 -23.58
N THR A 793 -11.61 -25.67 -23.87
CA THR A 793 -10.78 -25.00 -22.85
C THR A 793 -11.57 -23.93 -22.08
N ASP A 794 -12.50 -23.23 -22.73
CA ASP A 794 -13.38 -22.27 -22.09
C ASP A 794 -14.39 -22.97 -21.19
N ILE A 795 -14.99 -24.07 -21.67
CA ILE A 795 -15.92 -24.90 -20.87
C ILE A 795 -15.23 -25.41 -19.60
N ASP A 796 -14.02 -25.96 -19.74
CA ASP A 796 -13.17 -26.39 -18.63
C ASP A 796 -12.84 -25.24 -17.66
N TYR A 797 -12.71 -24.01 -18.17
CA TYR A 797 -12.46 -22.85 -17.33
C TYR A 797 -13.68 -22.45 -16.52
N VAL A 798 -14.89 -22.47 -17.08
CA VAL A 798 -16.13 -22.21 -16.33
C VAL A 798 -16.30 -23.25 -15.23
N TYR A 799 -16.20 -24.56 -15.55
CA TYR A 799 -16.34 -25.63 -14.55
C TYR A 799 -15.38 -25.47 -13.37
N ARG A 800 -14.12 -25.14 -13.64
CA ARG A 800 -13.09 -24.93 -12.62
C ARG A 800 -13.42 -23.81 -11.63
N GLN A 801 -14.31 -22.87 -11.97
CA GLN A 801 -14.67 -21.79 -11.06
C GLN A 801 -15.59 -22.25 -9.93
N PHE A 802 -16.43 -23.27 -10.13
CA PHE A 802 -17.43 -23.69 -9.15
C PHE A 802 -17.37 -25.18 -8.77
N SER A 803 -16.62 -25.98 -9.52
CA SER A 803 -16.47 -27.41 -9.25
C SER A 803 -15.45 -27.69 -8.13
N PRO A 804 -15.85 -28.40 -7.06
CA PRO A 804 -14.96 -28.75 -5.96
C PRO A 804 -14.01 -29.91 -6.30
N SER A 805 -13.99 -30.44 -7.52
CA SER A 805 -13.14 -31.59 -7.89
C SER A 805 -12.43 -31.50 -9.25
N PHE A 806 -12.70 -30.45 -10.05
CA PHE A 806 -12.19 -30.33 -11.43
C PHE A 806 -10.66 -30.53 -11.57
N GLY A 807 -10.25 -31.47 -12.42
CA GLY A 807 -8.87 -31.80 -12.77
C GLY A 807 -7.92 -32.13 -11.60
N GLY A 808 -8.44 -32.44 -10.41
CA GLY A 808 -7.63 -32.55 -9.18
C GLY A 808 -7.14 -31.21 -8.61
N VAL A 809 -7.64 -30.09 -9.15
CA VAL A 809 -7.41 -28.72 -8.67
C VAL A 809 -8.75 -28.13 -8.27
N ALA A 810 -9.29 -28.66 -7.17
CA ALA A 810 -10.55 -28.21 -6.58
C ALA A 810 -10.55 -26.70 -6.32
N ASN A 811 -11.63 -25.99 -6.69
CA ASN A 811 -11.90 -24.70 -6.07
C ASN A 811 -12.36 -24.94 -4.63
N LEU A 812 -11.41 -24.90 -3.70
CA LEU A 812 -11.65 -25.18 -2.28
C LEU A 812 -12.53 -24.14 -1.57
N PHE A 813 -12.79 -23.01 -2.23
CA PHE A 813 -13.62 -21.94 -1.68
C PHE A 813 -15.12 -22.17 -1.95
N VAL A 814 -15.45 -22.98 -2.97
CA VAL A 814 -16.84 -23.28 -3.36
C VAL A 814 -17.17 -24.71 -2.93
N THR A 815 -18.24 -24.89 -2.17
CA THR A 815 -18.59 -26.19 -1.57
C THR A 815 -19.99 -26.69 -1.92
N ASP A 816 -20.82 -25.83 -2.49
CA ASP A 816 -22.21 -26.09 -2.85
C ASP A 816 -22.44 -26.20 -4.38
N GLY A 817 -21.38 -26.01 -5.18
CA GLY A 817 -21.44 -26.07 -6.63
C GLY A 817 -21.90 -24.78 -7.31
N GLN A 818 -21.95 -23.66 -6.58
CA GLN A 818 -22.24 -22.33 -7.12
C GLN A 818 -21.22 -21.33 -6.58
N ALA A 819 -20.49 -20.64 -7.44
CA ALA A 819 -19.55 -19.61 -7.01
C ALA A 819 -20.25 -18.25 -6.96
N ASN A 820 -20.59 -17.77 -5.77
CA ASN A 820 -21.40 -16.56 -5.58
C ASN A 820 -20.52 -15.33 -5.32
N TRP A 821 -20.58 -14.33 -6.21
CA TRP A 821 -19.75 -13.13 -6.08
C TRP A 821 -20.07 -12.30 -4.83
N ALA A 822 -21.32 -12.33 -4.35
CA ALA A 822 -21.70 -11.62 -3.13
C ALA A 822 -21.12 -12.27 -1.85
N ASN A 823 -20.69 -13.54 -1.93
CA ASN A 823 -20.00 -14.22 -0.85
C ASN A 823 -18.48 -14.05 -1.00
N ILE A 824 -17.88 -13.16 -0.21
CA ILE A 824 -16.44 -12.90 -0.26
C ILE A 824 -15.59 -14.15 0.04
N ASP A 825 -16.09 -15.10 0.86
CA ASP A 825 -15.38 -16.35 1.14
C ASP A 825 -15.21 -17.21 -0.12
N GLU A 826 -16.14 -17.11 -1.06
CA GLU A 826 -16.09 -17.76 -2.37
C GLU A 826 -15.38 -16.88 -3.41
N ALA A 827 -15.72 -15.59 -3.47
CA ALA A 827 -15.24 -14.64 -4.49
C ALA A 827 -13.72 -14.49 -4.56
N ILE A 828 -13.00 -14.74 -3.45
CA ILE A 828 -11.53 -14.78 -3.44
C ILE A 828 -10.92 -15.94 -4.24
N GLY A 829 -11.72 -16.96 -4.52
CA GLY A 829 -11.32 -18.23 -5.11
C GLY A 829 -11.66 -18.41 -6.58
N PHE A 830 -12.50 -17.56 -7.17
CA PHE A 830 -12.94 -17.71 -8.56
C PHE A 830 -12.85 -16.41 -9.38
N ASP A 831 -12.97 -16.54 -10.70
CA ASP A 831 -12.95 -15.43 -11.65
C ASP A 831 -14.36 -15.10 -12.16
N LEU A 832 -14.84 -13.90 -11.84
CA LEU A 832 -16.15 -13.41 -12.30
C LEU A 832 -16.25 -13.29 -13.82
N SER A 833 -15.13 -13.28 -14.56
CA SER A 833 -15.19 -13.35 -16.03
C SER A 833 -15.80 -14.66 -16.56
N ALA A 834 -16.04 -15.66 -15.71
CA ALA A 834 -16.77 -16.87 -16.06
C ALA A 834 -18.30 -16.77 -15.89
N ASP A 835 -18.82 -15.66 -15.37
CA ASP A 835 -20.27 -15.39 -15.33
C ASP A 835 -20.73 -14.99 -16.75
N LEU A 836 -21.38 -15.92 -17.44
CA LEU A 836 -21.86 -15.79 -18.81
C LEU A 836 -23.35 -15.43 -18.85
N THR A 837 -24.06 -15.52 -17.73
CA THR A 837 -25.48 -15.20 -17.63
C THR A 837 -25.76 -13.80 -17.07
N GLY A 838 -24.78 -13.17 -16.43
CA GLY A 838 -24.83 -11.81 -15.89
C GLY A 838 -25.53 -11.70 -14.54
N ASP A 839 -25.64 -12.79 -13.77
CA ASP A 839 -26.32 -12.82 -12.48
C ASP A 839 -25.38 -12.77 -11.25
N LEU A 840 -24.07 -12.62 -11.50
CA LEU A 840 -22.98 -12.61 -10.53
C LEU A 840 -22.78 -13.95 -9.80
N ILE A 841 -23.27 -15.04 -10.37
CA ILE A 841 -23.04 -16.41 -9.93
C ILE A 841 -22.36 -17.14 -11.08
N VAL A 842 -21.33 -17.94 -10.77
CA VAL A 842 -20.76 -18.88 -11.74
C VAL A 842 -21.19 -20.28 -11.35
N ASP A 843 -22.01 -20.91 -12.19
CA ASP A 843 -22.52 -22.26 -11.98
C ASP A 843 -22.77 -23.02 -13.30
N ILE A 844 -23.57 -24.09 -13.23
CA ILE A 844 -23.91 -24.91 -14.39
C ILE A 844 -24.69 -24.14 -15.47
N ASN A 845 -25.37 -23.05 -15.12
CA ASN A 845 -26.10 -22.23 -16.09
C ASN A 845 -25.15 -21.49 -17.03
N ASP A 846 -23.96 -21.10 -16.57
CA ASP A 846 -22.94 -20.50 -17.43
C ASP A 846 -22.37 -21.52 -18.41
N VAL A 847 -22.15 -22.76 -17.96
CA VAL A 847 -21.78 -23.87 -18.85
C VAL A 847 -22.88 -24.12 -19.88
N ASN A 848 -24.15 -24.13 -19.45
CA ASN A 848 -25.28 -24.31 -20.36
C ASN A 848 -25.36 -23.17 -21.39
N ASP A 849 -25.13 -21.92 -20.99
CA ASP A 849 -25.11 -20.77 -21.91
C ASP A 849 -23.98 -20.92 -22.94
N LEU A 850 -22.77 -21.29 -22.48
CA LEU A 850 -21.62 -21.51 -23.36
C LEU A 850 -21.84 -22.63 -24.37
N VAL A 851 -22.37 -23.77 -23.94
CA VAL A 851 -22.55 -24.97 -24.79
C VAL A 851 -23.77 -24.84 -25.69
N SER A 852 -24.91 -24.43 -25.13
CA SER A 852 -26.20 -24.50 -25.82
C SER A 852 -26.55 -23.23 -26.60
N ASN A 853 -26.17 -22.05 -26.08
CA ASN A 853 -26.52 -20.79 -26.71
C ASN A 853 -25.38 -20.23 -27.57
N ILE A 854 -24.13 -20.34 -27.12
CA ILE A 854 -22.96 -19.81 -27.87
C ILE A 854 -22.44 -20.84 -28.88
N LEU A 855 -22.14 -22.06 -28.44
CA LEU A 855 -21.63 -23.11 -29.34
C LEU A 855 -22.74 -23.82 -30.13
N GLU A 856 -24.01 -23.55 -29.81
CA GLU A 856 -25.21 -24.15 -30.43
C GLU A 856 -25.17 -25.70 -30.49
N THR A 857 -24.54 -26.34 -29.50
CA THR A 857 -24.48 -27.81 -29.38
C THR A 857 -25.15 -28.29 -28.09
N SER A 858 -24.96 -29.55 -27.71
CA SER A 858 -25.53 -30.15 -26.51
C SER A 858 -24.43 -30.65 -25.58
N ILE A 859 -24.75 -30.72 -24.28
CA ILE A 859 -23.89 -31.43 -23.34
C ILE A 859 -23.74 -32.87 -23.84
N GLY A 860 -22.50 -33.34 -23.91
CA GLY A 860 -22.14 -34.65 -24.45
C GLY A 860 -21.47 -34.61 -25.82
N ASP A 861 -21.51 -33.48 -26.53
CA ASP A 861 -20.70 -33.25 -27.74
C ASP A 861 -19.28 -32.87 -27.31
N VAL A 862 -18.47 -33.87 -26.99
CA VAL A 862 -17.17 -33.70 -26.34
C VAL A 862 -16.09 -33.33 -27.36
N ASN A 863 -16.32 -33.61 -28.64
CA ASN A 863 -15.44 -33.20 -29.73
C ASN A 863 -15.84 -31.85 -30.36
N LEU A 864 -17.00 -31.30 -29.97
CA LEU A 864 -17.58 -30.05 -30.46
C LEU A 864 -17.83 -30.07 -31.98
N ASP A 865 -18.29 -31.18 -32.55
CA ASP A 865 -18.61 -31.30 -33.97
C ASP A 865 -20.08 -30.95 -34.32
N GLY A 866 -20.86 -30.57 -33.30
CA GLY A 866 -22.24 -30.12 -33.38
C GLY A 866 -23.28 -31.24 -33.18
N VAL A 867 -22.86 -32.49 -32.97
CA VAL A 867 -23.78 -33.62 -32.78
C VAL A 867 -23.28 -34.65 -31.78
N VAL A 868 -24.04 -34.88 -30.70
CA VAL A 868 -23.77 -35.98 -29.76
C VAL A 868 -23.97 -37.33 -30.45
N ASN A 869 -22.89 -38.10 -30.64
CA ASN A 869 -22.93 -39.36 -31.38
C ASN A 869 -21.94 -40.42 -30.85
N ASN A 870 -21.74 -41.51 -31.59
CA ASN A 870 -20.85 -42.61 -31.17
C ASN A 870 -19.37 -42.20 -31.08
N ASP A 871 -18.95 -41.15 -31.79
CA ASP A 871 -17.59 -40.63 -31.73
C ASP A 871 -17.33 -39.97 -30.36
N ASP A 872 -18.30 -39.22 -29.83
CA ASP A 872 -18.26 -38.66 -28.47
C ASP A 872 -18.23 -39.75 -27.41
N LEU A 873 -19.12 -40.74 -27.55
CA LEU A 873 -19.15 -41.90 -26.67
C LEU A 873 -17.81 -42.64 -26.69
N SER A 874 -17.20 -42.80 -27.86
CA SER A 874 -15.89 -43.45 -28.02
C SER A 874 -14.76 -42.65 -27.35
N ILE A 875 -14.82 -41.31 -27.37
CA ILE A 875 -13.87 -40.45 -26.66
C ILE A 875 -14.01 -40.65 -25.16
N ALA A 876 -15.22 -40.58 -24.61
CA ALA A 876 -15.46 -40.76 -23.19
C ALA A 876 -15.07 -42.18 -22.71
N GLU A 877 -15.52 -43.23 -23.41
CA GLU A 877 -15.18 -44.62 -23.12
C GLU A 877 -13.65 -44.86 -23.14
N GLY A 878 -12.94 -44.21 -24.07
CA GLY A 878 -11.49 -44.28 -24.18
C GLY A 878 -10.72 -43.66 -23.01
N ASN A 879 -11.37 -42.77 -22.25
CA ASN A 879 -10.76 -42.00 -21.15
C ASN A 879 -11.31 -42.34 -19.77
N VAL A 880 -12.24 -43.31 -19.63
CA VAL A 880 -12.82 -43.69 -18.32
C VAL A 880 -11.72 -43.99 -17.29
N GLY A 881 -11.81 -43.34 -16.13
CA GLY A 881 -10.88 -43.46 -15.01
C GLY A 881 -9.63 -42.60 -15.14
N THR A 882 -9.54 -41.72 -16.15
CA THR A 882 -8.45 -40.76 -16.31
C THR A 882 -8.89 -39.36 -15.92
N ASN A 883 -7.93 -38.55 -15.44
CA ASN A 883 -8.16 -37.12 -15.27
C ASN A 883 -8.26 -36.47 -16.64
N GLY A 884 -9.27 -35.64 -16.85
CA GLY A 884 -9.53 -34.98 -18.12
C GLY A 884 -10.49 -33.80 -17.92
N GLY A 885 -10.70 -33.05 -18.99
CA GLY A 885 -11.76 -32.04 -19.09
C GLY A 885 -12.76 -32.44 -20.17
N TRP A 886 -13.53 -31.46 -20.67
CA TRP A 886 -14.58 -31.64 -21.65
C TRP A 886 -14.15 -32.48 -22.85
N ALA A 887 -13.01 -32.14 -23.48
CA ALA A 887 -12.50 -32.82 -24.66
C ALA A 887 -12.08 -34.29 -24.43
N ALA A 888 -11.95 -34.71 -23.17
CA ALA A 888 -11.69 -36.10 -22.80
C ALA A 888 -12.99 -36.88 -22.52
N GLY A 889 -14.13 -36.19 -22.42
CA GLY A 889 -15.42 -36.79 -22.09
C GLY A 889 -15.91 -36.53 -20.67
N ASP A 890 -15.32 -35.58 -19.93
CA ASP A 890 -15.83 -35.16 -18.62
C ASP A 890 -17.00 -34.18 -18.82
N THR A 891 -18.22 -34.71 -18.82
CA THR A 891 -19.43 -33.94 -19.12
C THR A 891 -20.01 -33.25 -17.89
N ASN A 892 -19.71 -33.76 -16.70
CA ASN A 892 -20.20 -33.22 -15.43
C ASN A 892 -19.22 -32.22 -14.78
N GLY A 893 -17.99 -32.10 -15.31
CA GLY A 893 -16.97 -31.18 -14.83
C GLY A 893 -16.40 -31.57 -13.47
N ASP A 894 -16.42 -32.84 -13.09
CA ASP A 894 -15.86 -33.33 -11.84
C ASP A 894 -14.35 -33.56 -11.90
N GLY A 895 -13.74 -33.45 -13.08
CA GLY A 895 -12.31 -33.57 -13.33
C GLY A 895 -11.82 -34.95 -13.72
N VAL A 896 -12.71 -35.94 -13.75
CA VAL A 896 -12.40 -37.33 -14.05
C VAL A 896 -13.47 -37.87 -14.99
N VAL A 897 -13.07 -38.49 -16.09
CA VAL A 897 -14.04 -39.16 -16.95
C VAL A 897 -14.52 -40.41 -16.24
N THR A 898 -15.79 -40.45 -15.82
CA THR A 898 -16.38 -41.57 -15.08
C THR A 898 -17.41 -42.32 -15.92
N GLN A 899 -17.93 -43.43 -15.37
CA GLN A 899 -19.07 -44.12 -15.99
C GLN A 899 -20.31 -43.22 -16.03
N ALA A 900 -20.44 -42.24 -15.12
CA ALA A 900 -21.58 -41.33 -15.14
C ALA A 900 -21.58 -40.45 -16.40
N ASP A 901 -20.40 -40.04 -16.88
CA ASP A 901 -20.25 -39.28 -18.12
C ASP A 901 -20.60 -40.12 -19.35
N VAL A 902 -20.11 -41.36 -19.39
CA VAL A 902 -20.44 -42.33 -20.45
C VAL A 902 -21.94 -42.60 -20.48
N ASP A 903 -22.56 -42.83 -19.32
CA ASP A 903 -24.00 -43.08 -19.20
C ASP A 903 -24.82 -41.86 -19.64
N PHE A 904 -24.34 -40.65 -19.35
CA PHE A 904 -24.96 -39.40 -19.80
C PHE A 904 -24.95 -39.30 -21.33
N ILE A 905 -23.79 -39.45 -21.98
CA ILE A 905 -23.67 -39.42 -23.45
C ILE A 905 -24.53 -40.52 -24.09
N THR A 906 -24.45 -41.74 -23.55
CA THR A 906 -25.24 -42.90 -24.01
C THR A 906 -26.75 -42.65 -23.92
N SER A 907 -27.22 -41.80 -23.00
CA SER A 907 -28.64 -41.48 -22.88
C SER A 907 -29.18 -40.57 -24.00
N ILE A 908 -28.27 -39.93 -24.75
CA ILE A 908 -28.56 -38.99 -25.84
C ILE A 908 -28.37 -39.65 -27.21
N VAL A 909 -27.33 -40.47 -27.37
CA VAL A 909 -27.01 -41.27 -28.58
C VAL A 909 -28.07 -42.34 -28.84
#